data_AF-V5F1U6-F1
#
_entry.id   AF-V5F1U6-F1
#
_cell.length_a   1.000
_cell.length_b   1.000
_cell.length_c   1.000
_cell.angle_alpha   90.00
_cell.angle_beta   90.00
_cell.angle_gamma   90.00
#
_symmetry.space_group_name_H-M   'P 1'
#
loop_
_entity.id
_entity.type
_entity.pdbx_description
1 polymer ?
#
loop_
_entity_poly.entity_id
_entity_poly.type
_entity_poly.pdbx_seq_one_letter_code
_entity_poly.pdbx_strand_id
1 'polypeptide(L)'
;MALGFRYKQGIGVASSCWNALELYEKAAEDTYKRFKAGPPGGLTLPYTKIRISDLDGGAYGPGASVASTGFAVLNPAVQAALNRQPSSTRDPSALEDLLEYHIYLAEHGDVKSSLFMAHVYYHGSIYSSSEAAGAVRRDYRRALTWLLRVAKDVWPRKAGEVKRGGPAGYTAKPGDKSEDVQLKVEDHLLAHAGSAAGMIGQMYLRGEGVKQDFARAWIWFSRGKDTGDPESYNGLGVMLRDGLGVPVDIVTATNYFEAAAKVRHSGANVNLGRIHMDMGDLDNAAKCLTVASMGESRFEAVYLLAKVNARIARKEQSSDSCRKALSGFKHTAEHGDWSTRISHKAEHAWRRNQRQKALLGWALAGEMGYESAQNNVAYMLDRANSRARVLDLTSSNVKQDGNFTDRLALMHWTRSAAQSNVDAMVKMGDYYFHGIGTGNPGQPAYEKAAACYSAAADKGVSALAYWNLGWMYENGIGVARQDFHLAKRYYDTAVETNVEAYLPVTLSLIKLHIRAIWAAVFRSESSQSAISLLSSYASSDRGNTAYTEAEEQQAAVKEKQAEEKLKKVYEEQGGGYGDPNEPETWAAREGETDEDLDDMIESGLLILALGGLAYLAYVRQNVQLQLRRERREQGDDAQQQQPHPTQQQEQGEQQPAPRQPNPWAPLGDEPNAAANFLAGL
;
A
#
# COMPACT_ATOMS: atom_id res chain seq x y z
N MET A 1 15.64 -16.32 15.31
CA MET A 1 15.16 -15.58 14.13
C MET A 1 15.26 -16.40 12.84
N ALA A 2 16.43 -16.60 12.23
CA ALA A 2 16.55 -17.29 10.93
C ALA A 2 15.93 -18.70 10.90
N LEU A 3 16.22 -19.54 11.90
CA LEU A 3 15.59 -20.87 12.01
C LEU A 3 14.06 -20.78 12.14
N GLY A 4 13.55 -19.81 12.91
CA GLY A 4 12.12 -19.57 13.03
C GLY A 4 11.49 -19.17 11.69
N PHE A 5 12.18 -18.32 10.91
CA PHE A 5 11.72 -17.92 9.57
C PHE A 5 11.65 -19.12 8.62
N ARG A 6 12.65 -20.01 8.67
CA ARG A 6 12.66 -21.25 7.87
C ARG A 6 11.50 -22.17 8.20
N TYR A 7 11.20 -22.40 9.48
CA TYR A 7 10.00 -23.18 9.88
C TYR A 7 8.69 -22.50 9.50
N LYS A 8 8.62 -21.16 9.57
CA LYS A 8 7.43 -20.41 9.14
C LYS A 8 7.16 -20.61 7.65
N GLN A 9 8.19 -20.47 6.82
CA GLN A 9 8.07 -20.49 5.35
C GLN A 9 8.27 -21.87 4.73
N GLY A 10 8.71 -22.87 5.49
CA GLY A 10 9.05 -24.20 4.95
C GLY A 10 10.33 -24.23 4.11
N ILE A 11 11.32 -23.37 4.43
CA ILE A 11 12.56 -23.27 3.66
C ILE A 11 13.59 -24.27 4.19
N GLY A 12 13.79 -25.37 3.45
CA GLY A 12 14.73 -26.43 3.84
C GLY A 12 14.26 -27.28 5.04
N VAL A 13 13.03 -27.07 5.52
CA VAL A 13 12.35 -27.80 6.58
C VAL A 13 10.84 -27.81 6.30
N ALA A 14 10.09 -28.75 6.86
CA ALA A 14 8.62 -28.72 6.75
C ALA A 14 8.04 -27.49 7.49
N SER A 15 7.01 -26.87 6.90
CA SER A 15 6.34 -25.73 7.52
C SER A 15 5.67 -26.15 8.83
N SER A 16 6.00 -25.47 9.93
CA SER A 16 5.45 -25.76 11.26
C SER A 16 5.29 -24.47 12.06
N CYS A 17 4.04 -24.12 12.37
CA CYS A 17 3.75 -22.93 13.17
C CYS A 17 4.28 -23.06 14.60
N TRP A 18 4.14 -24.23 15.22
CA TRP A 18 4.53 -24.46 16.62
C TRP A 18 6.05 -24.34 16.83
N ASN A 19 6.85 -24.95 15.95
CA ASN A 19 8.31 -24.86 16.03
C ASN A 19 8.79 -23.43 15.76
N ALA A 20 8.17 -22.74 14.79
CA ALA A 20 8.47 -21.34 14.52
C ALA A 20 8.09 -20.46 15.72
N LEU A 21 6.93 -20.70 16.32
CA LEU A 21 6.41 -19.94 17.46
C LEU A 21 7.37 -19.99 18.64
N GLU A 22 7.85 -21.18 19.03
CA GLU A 22 8.79 -21.34 20.15
C GLU A 22 10.09 -20.55 19.92
N LEU A 23 10.63 -20.59 18.70
CA LEU A 23 11.87 -19.89 18.35
C LEU A 23 11.71 -18.37 18.31
N TYR A 24 10.58 -17.88 17.79
CA TYR A 24 10.30 -16.44 17.74
C TYR A 24 9.89 -15.88 19.09
N GLU A 25 9.18 -16.64 19.93
CA GLU A 25 8.84 -16.24 21.29
C GLU A 25 10.11 -16.01 22.11
N LYS A 26 11.08 -16.95 22.08
CA LYS A 26 12.38 -16.77 22.75
C LYS A 26 13.11 -15.51 22.28
N ALA A 27 13.12 -15.25 20.97
CA ALA A 27 13.73 -14.06 20.40
C ALA A 27 13.01 -12.77 20.83
N ALA A 28 11.67 -12.77 20.82
CA ALA A 28 10.86 -11.63 21.23
C ALA A 28 10.94 -11.36 22.74
N GLU A 29 11.07 -12.40 23.56
CA GLU A 29 11.30 -12.24 25.00
C GLU A 29 12.64 -11.58 25.29
N ASP A 30 13.70 -11.94 24.57
CA ASP A 30 15.01 -11.30 24.71
C ASP A 30 14.97 -9.82 24.30
N THR A 31 14.33 -9.52 23.16
CA THR A 31 14.17 -8.12 22.73
C THR A 31 13.30 -7.31 23.70
N TYR A 32 12.25 -7.92 24.26
CA TYR A 32 11.40 -7.25 25.24
C TYR A 32 12.07 -7.05 26.59
N LYS A 33 12.88 -8.01 27.05
CA LYS A 33 13.75 -7.83 28.24
C LYS A 33 14.70 -6.66 28.03
N ARG A 34 15.29 -6.55 26.84
CA ARG A 34 16.16 -5.42 26.51
C ARG A 34 15.42 -4.09 26.49
N PHE A 35 14.22 -4.06 25.90
CA PHE A 35 13.33 -2.89 25.93
C PHE A 35 13.05 -2.43 27.36
N LYS A 36 12.69 -3.36 28.26
CA LYS A 36 12.43 -3.08 29.68
C LYS A 36 13.64 -2.63 30.49
N ALA A 37 14.86 -2.95 30.05
CA ALA A 37 16.09 -2.48 30.69
C ALA A 37 16.33 -0.97 30.51
N GLY A 38 15.49 -0.29 29.71
CA GLY A 38 15.50 1.16 29.57
C GLY A 38 14.87 1.91 30.75
N PRO A 39 14.72 3.23 30.62
CA PRO A 39 13.98 4.04 31.60
C PRO A 39 12.49 3.62 31.66
N PRO A 40 11.70 4.13 32.63
CA PRO A 40 10.26 3.87 32.70
C PRO A 40 9.57 4.10 31.34
N GLY A 41 8.82 3.12 30.85
CA GLY A 41 8.26 3.11 29.49
C GLY A 41 9.17 2.52 28.41
N GLY A 42 10.36 2.03 28.78
CA GLY A 42 11.26 1.24 27.92
C GLY A 42 12.23 2.05 27.05
N LEU A 43 13.16 1.33 26.41
CA LEU A 43 14.15 1.92 25.49
C LEU A 43 13.47 2.53 24.27
N THR A 44 14.03 3.65 23.80
CA THR A 44 13.60 4.22 22.52
C THR A 44 13.84 3.24 21.38
N LEU A 45 12.85 3.07 20.52
CA LEU A 45 12.92 2.15 19.40
C LEU A 45 13.98 2.59 18.37
N PRO A 46 14.67 1.62 17.74
CA PRO A 46 15.42 1.87 16.52
C PRO A 46 14.47 2.32 15.40
N TYR A 47 14.98 3.11 14.46
CA TYR A 47 14.19 3.53 13.32
C TYR A 47 13.68 2.34 12.48
N THR A 48 12.56 2.57 11.80
CA THR A 48 11.97 1.68 10.80
C THR A 48 13.00 1.35 9.71
N LYS A 49 12.97 0.10 9.24
CA LYS A 49 13.94 -0.38 8.25
C LYS A 49 13.42 0.00 6.87
N ILE A 50 14.14 0.87 6.17
CA ILE A 50 13.73 1.39 4.86
C ILE A 50 13.91 0.33 3.78
N ARG A 51 12.94 0.24 2.88
CA ARG A 51 13.12 -0.37 1.56
C ARG A 51 13.73 0.66 0.63
N ILE A 52 14.84 0.33 0.01
CA ILE A 52 15.52 1.21 -0.94
C ILE A 52 14.64 1.42 -2.18
N SER A 53 13.87 0.41 -2.58
CA SER A 53 12.88 0.58 -3.65
C SER A 53 11.98 1.78 -3.37
N ASP A 54 11.51 1.93 -2.14
CA ASP A 54 10.58 3.00 -1.74
C ASP A 54 11.26 4.38 -1.80
N LEU A 55 12.59 4.45 -1.64
CA LEU A 55 13.38 5.68 -1.86
C LEU A 55 13.52 6.07 -3.34
N ASP A 56 13.18 5.18 -4.26
CA ASP A 56 13.14 5.42 -5.70
C ASP A 56 11.68 5.49 -6.22
N GLY A 57 10.69 5.60 -5.32
CA GLY A 57 9.25 5.59 -5.66
C GLY A 57 8.66 4.18 -5.76
N GLY A 58 9.37 3.15 -5.31
CA GLY A 58 8.97 1.74 -5.36
C GLY A 58 9.75 0.94 -6.42
N ALA A 59 9.39 -0.34 -6.59
CA ALA A 59 10.14 -1.26 -7.44
C ALA A 59 10.03 -0.95 -8.95
N TYR A 60 9.03 -0.17 -9.35
CA TYR A 60 8.74 0.28 -10.71
C TYR A 60 8.87 1.81 -10.88
N GLY A 61 9.16 2.54 -9.80
CA GLY A 61 9.20 3.99 -9.78
C GLY A 61 7.87 4.63 -9.34
N PRO A 62 7.87 5.97 -9.19
CA PRO A 62 6.75 6.74 -8.66
C PRO A 62 5.51 6.60 -9.53
N GLY A 63 4.35 6.50 -8.90
CA GLY A 63 3.03 6.35 -9.51
C GLY A 63 2.72 5.00 -10.16
N ALA A 64 3.75 4.20 -10.49
CA ALA A 64 3.58 2.84 -11.00
C ALA A 64 3.58 1.78 -9.89
N SER A 65 4.38 1.99 -8.85
CA SER A 65 4.53 1.03 -7.74
C SER A 65 3.50 1.28 -6.65
N VAL A 66 2.95 0.24 -6.03
CA VAL A 66 2.03 0.35 -4.89
C VAL A 66 2.67 1.14 -3.75
N ALA A 67 3.99 1.05 -3.58
CA ALA A 67 4.71 1.86 -2.60
C ALA A 67 4.42 3.37 -2.73
N SER A 68 4.13 3.87 -3.93
CA SER A 68 3.99 5.30 -4.24
C SER A 68 2.63 5.69 -4.82
N THR A 69 1.57 4.92 -4.55
CA THR A 69 0.22 5.21 -5.06
C THR A 69 -0.78 5.30 -3.92
N GLY A 70 -1.88 6.04 -4.14
CA GLY A 70 -2.93 6.24 -3.13
C GLY A 70 -2.38 6.72 -1.77
N PHE A 71 -2.83 6.11 -0.68
CA PHE A 71 -2.37 6.46 0.68
C PHE A 71 -0.88 6.11 0.93
N ALA A 72 -0.26 5.24 0.13
CA ALA A 72 1.13 4.87 0.31
C ALA A 72 2.11 5.99 -0.07
N VAL A 73 1.67 6.97 -0.87
CA VAL A 73 2.41 8.22 -1.15
C VAL A 73 2.76 8.97 0.13
N LEU A 74 1.92 8.86 1.17
CA LEU A 74 2.16 9.51 2.46
C LEU A 74 3.26 8.84 3.28
N ASN A 75 3.80 7.70 2.84
CA ASN A 75 4.90 7.04 3.52
C ASN A 75 6.14 7.95 3.54
N PRO A 76 6.76 8.19 4.71
CA PRO A 76 7.92 9.07 4.84
C PRO A 76 9.10 8.75 3.91
N ALA A 77 9.35 7.46 3.65
CA ALA A 77 10.40 7.02 2.72
C ALA A 77 10.11 7.47 1.28
N VAL A 78 8.86 7.43 0.87
CA VAL A 78 8.41 7.80 -0.48
C VAL A 78 8.30 9.31 -0.61
N GLN A 79 7.81 10.01 0.41
CA GLN A 79 7.85 11.47 0.42
C GLN A 79 9.28 12.01 0.31
N ALA A 80 10.22 11.39 1.04
CA ALA A 80 11.64 11.72 0.91
C ALA A 80 12.21 11.38 -0.47
N ALA A 81 11.69 10.36 -1.15
CA ALA A 81 12.04 10.00 -2.53
C ALA A 81 11.54 11.04 -3.53
N LEU A 82 10.26 11.38 -3.47
CA LEU A 82 9.57 12.31 -4.37
C LEU A 82 10.20 13.70 -4.28
N ASN A 83 10.52 14.16 -3.06
CA ASN A 83 11.17 15.46 -2.84
C ASN A 83 12.61 15.54 -3.42
N ARG A 84 13.22 14.41 -3.82
CA ARG A 84 14.55 14.39 -4.44
C ARG A 84 14.52 14.39 -5.97
N GLN A 85 13.34 14.27 -6.60
CA GLN A 85 13.23 14.14 -8.05
C GLN A 85 13.30 15.51 -8.75
N PRO A 86 14.13 15.67 -9.79
CA PRO A 86 14.42 16.96 -10.43
C PRO A 86 13.26 17.55 -11.25
N SER A 87 12.14 16.84 -11.40
CA SER A 87 10.96 17.27 -12.16
C SER A 87 9.76 17.63 -11.28
N SER A 88 9.84 17.43 -9.96
CA SER A 88 8.84 17.98 -9.04
C SER A 88 9.25 19.41 -8.70
N THR A 89 8.31 20.35 -8.71
CA THR A 89 8.47 21.75 -8.29
C THR A 89 8.81 21.92 -6.79
N ARG A 90 9.40 20.90 -6.15
CA ARG A 90 9.88 20.93 -4.77
C ARG A 90 11.36 20.57 -4.74
N ASP A 91 12.14 21.52 -4.26
CA ASP A 91 13.59 21.44 -4.12
C ASP A 91 14.03 20.27 -3.21
N PRO A 92 15.22 19.69 -3.44
CA PRO A 92 15.81 18.69 -2.55
C PRO A 92 16.07 19.19 -1.12
N SER A 93 15.97 20.51 -0.88
CA SER A 93 15.98 21.18 0.42
C SER A 93 14.62 21.20 1.11
N ALA A 94 13.51 20.74 0.51
CA ALA A 94 12.16 20.92 1.04
C ALA A 94 11.96 20.44 2.49
N LEU A 95 12.73 19.44 2.92
CA LEU A 95 12.72 18.93 4.29
C LEU A 95 13.45 19.87 5.27
N GLU A 96 14.53 20.50 4.82
CA GLU A 96 15.26 21.55 5.54
C GLU A 96 14.41 22.84 5.55
N ASP A 97 13.81 23.21 4.42
CA ASP A 97 12.93 24.37 4.29
C ASP A 97 11.70 24.26 5.19
N LEU A 98 11.11 23.06 5.32
CA LEU A 98 10.01 22.80 6.25
C LEU A 98 10.44 23.00 7.71
N LEU A 99 11.63 22.53 8.08
CA LEU A 99 12.17 22.76 9.42
C LEU A 99 12.43 24.24 9.66
N GLU A 100 13.04 24.94 8.71
CA GLU A 100 13.31 26.37 8.79
C GLU A 100 12.03 27.19 8.92
N TYR A 101 11.00 26.86 8.15
CA TYR A 101 9.67 27.47 8.23
C TYR A 101 9.06 27.33 9.63
N HIS A 102 9.05 26.12 10.19
CA HIS A 102 8.51 25.89 11.53
C HIS A 102 9.38 26.51 12.63
N ILE A 103 10.70 26.54 12.46
CA ILE A 103 11.60 27.26 13.38
C ILE A 103 11.26 28.75 13.38
N TYR A 104 11.14 29.36 12.19
CA TYR A 104 10.78 30.77 12.05
C TYR A 104 9.46 31.08 12.77
N LEU A 105 8.41 30.31 12.51
CA LEU A 105 7.11 30.50 13.17
C LEU A 105 7.19 30.31 14.69
N ALA A 106 7.90 29.29 15.16
CA ALA A 106 8.07 29.02 16.58
C ALA A 106 8.89 30.11 17.30
N GLU A 107 9.82 30.78 16.60
CA GLU A 107 10.53 31.95 17.11
C GLU A 107 9.64 33.19 17.21
N HIS A 108 8.64 33.31 16.33
CA HIS A 108 7.65 34.39 16.34
C HIS A 108 6.46 34.13 17.27
N GLY A 109 6.51 33.06 18.08
CA GLY A 109 5.51 32.78 19.11
C GLY A 109 4.40 31.82 18.69
N ASP A 110 4.50 31.17 17.53
CA ASP A 110 3.54 30.12 17.17
C ASP A 110 3.73 28.88 18.05
N VAL A 111 2.68 28.55 18.79
CA VAL A 111 2.67 27.47 19.77
C VAL A 111 2.62 26.11 19.06
N LYS A 112 1.90 26.01 17.94
CA LYS A 112 1.78 24.78 17.16
C LYS A 112 3.14 24.37 16.58
N SER A 113 3.82 25.32 15.94
CA SER A 113 5.17 25.08 15.42
C SER A 113 6.18 24.80 16.55
N SER A 114 6.06 25.45 17.70
CA SER A 114 6.91 25.15 18.86
C SER A 114 6.75 23.70 19.35
N LEU A 115 5.51 23.21 19.45
CA LEU A 115 5.23 21.82 19.79
C LEU A 115 5.71 20.85 18.72
N PHE A 116 5.45 21.16 17.45
CA PHE A 116 5.94 20.36 16.34
C PHE A 116 7.47 20.20 16.41
N MET A 117 8.21 21.30 16.58
CA MET A 117 9.67 21.25 16.72
C MET A 117 10.10 20.43 17.95
N ALA A 118 9.38 20.53 19.07
CA ALA A 118 9.63 19.70 20.23
C ALA A 118 9.48 18.20 19.92
N HIS A 119 8.40 17.79 19.25
CA HIS A 119 8.19 16.41 18.81
C HIS A 119 9.29 15.94 17.87
N VAL A 120 9.67 16.75 16.87
CA VAL A 120 10.74 16.41 15.92
C VAL A 120 12.06 16.17 16.65
N TYR A 121 12.46 17.04 17.56
CA TYR A 121 13.71 16.88 18.31
C TYR A 121 13.65 15.75 19.35
N TYR A 122 12.48 15.51 19.95
CA TYR A 122 12.28 14.45 20.94
C TYR A 122 12.34 13.06 20.29
N HIS A 123 11.58 12.86 19.22
CA HIS A 123 11.53 11.58 18.51
C HIS A 123 12.68 11.39 17.51
N GLY A 124 13.26 12.48 17.02
CA GLY A 124 14.32 12.47 16.01
C GLY A 124 13.82 12.12 14.61
N SER A 125 12.63 12.57 14.25
CA SER A 125 12.07 12.38 12.91
C SER A 125 10.95 13.39 12.68
N ILE A 126 10.82 13.83 11.44
CA ILE A 126 9.86 14.87 11.02
C ILE A 126 8.44 14.31 10.91
N TYR A 127 8.32 13.07 10.46
CA TYR A 127 7.04 12.49 10.10
C TYR A 127 6.39 11.68 11.23
N SER A 128 7.18 10.91 11.99
CA SER A 128 6.67 10.03 13.05
C SER A 128 7.77 9.54 13.99
N SER A 129 7.37 9.01 15.14
CA SER A 129 8.18 8.70 16.32
C SER A 129 9.29 7.65 16.14
N SER A 130 9.39 7.01 14.95
CA SER A 130 10.37 5.97 14.65
C SER A 130 10.76 5.86 13.17
N GLU A 131 10.61 6.92 12.37
CA GLU A 131 10.86 6.86 10.91
C GLU A 131 12.30 7.23 10.50
N ALA A 132 12.92 6.40 9.64
CA ALA A 132 14.32 6.58 9.23
C ALA A 132 14.53 7.59 8.08
N ALA A 133 13.53 7.83 7.24
CA ALA A 133 13.69 8.62 6.01
C ALA A 133 13.77 10.13 6.26
N GLY A 134 13.00 10.62 7.24
CA GLY A 134 13.05 11.99 7.76
C GLY A 134 13.81 12.08 9.09
N ALA A 135 14.81 11.21 9.29
CA ALA A 135 15.52 11.11 10.56
C ALA A 135 16.29 12.40 10.87
N VAL A 136 15.95 13.01 12.01
CA VAL A 136 16.64 14.15 12.60
C VAL A 136 17.40 13.67 13.83
N ARG A 137 18.56 14.25 14.12
CA ARG A 137 19.31 13.89 15.33
C ARG A 137 18.47 14.21 16.56
N ARG A 138 18.12 13.18 17.35
CA ARG A 138 17.45 13.34 18.65
C ARG A 138 18.23 14.31 19.54
N ASP A 139 17.55 15.35 20.01
CA ASP A 139 18.10 16.35 20.92
C ASP A 139 17.05 16.73 21.97
N TYR A 140 17.04 15.95 23.05
CA TYR A 140 16.12 16.16 24.17
C TYR A 140 16.27 17.53 24.82
N ARG A 141 17.46 18.15 24.79
CA ARG A 141 17.63 19.48 25.39
C ARG A 141 16.90 20.54 24.57
N ARG A 142 17.05 20.50 23.25
CA ARG A 142 16.31 21.39 22.35
C ARG A 142 14.80 21.15 22.42
N ALA A 143 14.38 19.88 22.46
CA ALA A 143 12.96 19.56 22.63
C ALA A 143 12.40 20.21 23.91
N LEU A 144 13.11 20.06 25.03
CA LEU A 144 12.70 20.67 26.30
C LEU A 144 12.62 22.20 26.22
N THR A 145 13.55 22.86 25.53
CA THR A 145 13.52 24.33 25.43
C THR A 145 12.27 24.83 24.71
N TRP A 146 11.84 24.15 23.65
CA TRP A 146 10.61 24.48 22.94
C TRP A 146 9.37 24.21 23.80
N LEU A 147 9.31 23.07 24.48
CA LEU A 147 8.21 22.74 25.40
C LEU A 147 8.08 23.74 26.55
N LEU A 148 9.22 24.17 27.12
CA LEU A 148 9.24 25.15 28.20
C LEU A 148 8.82 26.55 27.74
N ARG A 149 9.03 26.90 26.47
CA ARG A 149 8.52 28.17 25.90
C ARG A 149 6.98 28.16 25.94
N VAL A 150 6.36 27.11 25.40
CA VAL A 150 4.89 26.93 25.41
C VAL A 150 4.34 26.89 26.84
N ALA A 151 4.97 26.12 27.73
CA ALA A 151 4.51 26.00 29.10
C ALA A 151 4.63 27.31 29.91
N LYS A 152 5.58 28.19 29.57
CA LYS A 152 5.79 29.47 30.27
C LYS A 152 4.65 30.45 30.03
N ASP A 153 4.00 30.38 28.87
CA ASP A 153 2.92 31.29 28.49
C ASP A 153 1.65 31.05 29.33
N VAL A 154 1.45 29.81 29.80
CA VAL A 154 0.33 29.43 30.69
C VAL A 154 0.75 29.40 32.17
N TRP A 155 1.93 28.86 32.46
CA TRP A 155 2.48 28.72 33.81
C TRP A 155 3.83 29.47 33.95
N PRO A 156 3.78 30.80 34.14
CA PRO A 156 4.99 31.62 34.27
C PRO A 156 5.74 31.30 35.58
N ARG A 157 7.07 31.23 35.51
CA ARG A 157 7.91 31.07 36.70
C ARG A 157 8.02 32.40 37.46
N LYS A 158 7.42 32.52 38.64
CA LYS A 158 7.85 33.52 39.63
C LYS A 158 9.05 32.97 40.40
N ALA A 159 10.21 33.60 40.23
CA ALA A 159 11.52 33.11 40.69
C ALA A 159 11.67 32.96 42.23
N GLY A 160 10.64 33.24 43.04
CA GLY A 160 10.68 33.16 44.50
C GLY A 160 9.59 32.30 45.18
N GLU A 161 8.66 31.66 44.44
CA GLU A 161 7.43 31.08 45.04
C GLU A 161 7.22 29.58 44.78
N VAL A 162 8.17 28.88 44.13
CA VAL A 162 8.01 27.45 43.81
C VAL A 162 8.48 26.59 44.99
N LYS A 163 7.56 26.06 45.78
CA LYS A 163 7.86 24.92 46.67
C LYS A 163 8.15 23.68 45.81
N ARG A 164 9.23 22.96 46.10
CA ARG A 164 9.43 21.58 45.63
C ARG A 164 8.35 20.71 46.29
N GLY A 165 7.47 20.08 45.51
CA GLY A 165 6.46 19.18 46.07
C GLY A 165 5.79 18.32 45.01
N GLY A 166 6.33 17.12 44.79
CA GLY A 166 5.52 15.95 44.42
C GLY A 166 4.99 15.27 45.70
N PRO A 167 4.41 14.06 45.64
CA PRO A 167 3.66 13.47 46.76
C PRO A 167 4.59 12.98 47.87
N ALA A 168 4.99 13.92 48.72
CA ALA A 168 5.74 13.72 49.96
C ALA A 168 5.15 14.60 51.10
N GLY A 169 3.83 14.84 51.05
CA GLY A 169 3.10 15.49 52.14
C GLY A 169 3.27 17.00 52.22
N TYR A 170 2.69 17.75 51.28
CA TYR A 170 2.51 19.18 51.45
C TYR A 170 1.12 19.61 50.98
N THR A 171 0.29 20.10 51.90
CA THR A 171 -0.96 20.82 51.61
C THR A 171 -0.70 22.30 51.84
N ALA A 172 -0.87 23.13 50.80
CA ALA A 172 -0.84 24.58 50.98
C ALA A 172 -2.04 25.00 51.83
N LYS A 173 -1.81 25.81 52.86
CA LYS A 173 -2.88 26.40 53.68
C LYS A 173 -3.37 27.70 53.01
N PRO A 174 -4.66 28.09 53.17
CA PRO A 174 -5.15 29.36 52.65
C PRO A 174 -4.33 30.53 53.23
N GLY A 175 -3.61 31.26 52.37
CA GLY A 175 -2.74 32.39 52.75
C GLY A 175 -1.24 32.19 52.52
N ASP A 176 -0.78 31.01 52.12
CA ASP A 176 0.61 30.80 51.69
C ASP A 176 0.82 31.39 50.27
N LYS A 177 1.78 32.31 50.11
CA LYS A 177 2.21 32.79 48.77
C LYS A 177 3.05 31.71 48.06
N SER A 178 2.38 30.76 47.40
CA SER A 178 3.01 29.77 46.52
C SER A 178 1.95 28.99 45.71
N GLU A 179 1.34 29.62 44.71
CA GLU A 179 0.66 28.92 43.62
C GLU A 179 1.28 29.39 42.30
N ASP A 180 1.59 28.42 41.43
CA ASP A 180 1.81 28.71 40.02
C ASP A 180 0.50 29.29 39.49
N VAL A 181 0.44 30.60 39.28
CA VAL A 181 -0.77 31.26 38.77
C VAL A 181 -0.98 30.76 37.36
N GLN A 182 -1.93 29.84 37.17
CA GLN A 182 -2.48 29.55 35.86
C GLN A 182 -3.13 30.84 35.35
N LEU A 183 -2.58 31.41 34.29
CA LEU A 183 -3.19 32.58 33.68
C LEU A 183 -4.53 32.20 33.04
N LYS A 184 -5.46 33.14 32.97
CA LYS A 184 -6.65 32.97 32.13
C LYS A 184 -6.19 33.07 30.69
N VAL A 185 -6.23 31.94 29.99
CA VAL A 185 -5.75 31.81 28.61
C VAL A 185 -6.84 31.10 27.81
N GLU A 186 -6.82 31.30 26.50
CA GLU A 186 -7.71 30.62 25.55
C GLU A 186 -7.57 29.09 25.65
N ASP A 187 -8.70 28.39 25.51
CA ASP A 187 -8.78 26.93 25.71
C ASP A 187 -7.83 26.14 24.79
N HIS A 188 -7.63 26.61 23.56
CA HIS A 188 -6.75 25.95 22.62
C HIS A 188 -5.29 26.03 23.09
N LEU A 189 -4.83 27.19 23.56
CA LEU A 189 -3.48 27.36 24.08
C LEU A 189 -3.31 26.55 25.38
N LEU A 190 -4.35 26.48 26.21
CA LEU A 190 -4.37 25.62 27.39
C LEU A 190 -4.20 24.14 27.04
N ALA A 191 -4.85 23.65 25.99
CA ALA A 191 -4.70 22.26 25.51
C ALA A 191 -3.28 21.98 24.99
N HIS A 192 -2.70 22.88 24.21
CA HIS A 192 -1.32 22.75 23.72
C HIS A 192 -0.30 22.78 24.88
N ALA A 193 -0.51 23.65 25.87
CA ALA A 193 0.30 23.68 27.08
C ALA A 193 0.13 22.40 27.92
N GLY A 194 -1.06 21.83 27.96
CA GLY A 194 -1.34 20.52 28.55
C GLY A 194 -0.52 19.39 27.92
N SER A 195 -0.51 19.30 26.59
CA SER A 195 0.33 18.36 25.84
C SER A 195 1.82 18.59 26.10
N ALA A 196 2.25 19.86 26.11
CA ALA A 196 3.63 20.21 26.47
C ALA A 196 3.99 19.73 27.88
N ALA A 197 3.09 19.90 28.85
CA ALA A 197 3.27 19.45 30.22
C ALA A 197 3.37 17.92 30.32
N GLY A 198 2.56 17.18 29.56
CA GLY A 198 2.66 15.72 29.44
C GLY A 198 4.04 15.27 28.96
N MET A 199 4.54 15.86 27.86
CA MET A 199 5.88 15.57 27.35
C MET A 199 6.98 15.94 28.34
N ILE A 200 6.91 17.12 28.98
CA ILE A 200 7.90 17.53 30.00
C ILE A 200 7.88 16.54 31.18
N GLY A 201 6.70 16.11 31.62
CA GLY A 201 6.53 15.10 32.66
C GLY A 201 7.23 13.79 32.26
N GLN A 202 7.01 13.34 31.03
CA GLN A 202 7.65 12.15 30.46
C GLN A 202 9.17 12.27 30.41
N MET A 203 9.70 13.44 30.04
CA MET A 203 11.15 13.70 30.05
C MET A 203 11.76 13.62 31.45
N TYR A 204 11.09 14.17 32.47
CA TYR A 204 11.53 14.06 33.87
C TYR A 204 11.40 12.64 34.43
N LEU A 205 10.33 11.92 34.06
CA LEU A 205 10.10 10.53 34.43
C LEU A 205 11.20 9.62 33.88
N ARG A 206 11.61 9.85 32.63
CA ARG A 206 12.59 9.04 31.91
C ARG A 206 14.04 9.50 32.08
N GLY A 207 14.25 10.75 32.50
CA GLY A 207 15.58 11.37 32.55
C GLY A 207 16.15 11.69 31.16
N GLU A 208 15.29 12.02 30.20
CA GLU A 208 15.69 12.32 28.82
C GLU A 208 15.99 13.81 28.66
N GLY A 209 17.27 14.15 28.44
CA GLY A 209 17.74 15.55 28.36
C GLY A 209 17.83 16.27 29.71
N VAL A 210 17.33 15.66 30.79
CA VAL A 210 17.33 16.16 32.17
C VAL A 210 17.75 15.07 33.15
N LYS A 211 18.14 15.46 34.37
CA LYS A 211 18.28 14.49 35.46
C LYS A 211 16.89 13.97 35.83
N GLN A 212 16.75 12.65 35.95
CA GLN A 212 15.51 12.01 36.36
C GLN A 212 15.04 12.58 37.72
N ASP A 213 13.77 13.00 37.77
CA ASP A 213 13.16 13.62 38.94
C ASP A 213 11.65 13.31 38.95
N PHE A 214 11.27 12.28 39.71
CA PHE A 214 9.89 11.84 39.82
C PHE A 214 8.97 12.89 40.45
N ALA A 215 9.48 13.70 41.38
CA ALA A 215 8.66 14.74 42.01
C ALA A 215 8.28 15.82 40.98
N ARG A 216 9.20 16.21 40.11
CA ARG A 216 8.89 17.13 39.00
C ARG A 216 7.99 16.50 37.95
N ALA A 217 8.20 15.22 37.62
CA ALA A 217 7.34 14.50 36.70
C ALA A 217 5.88 14.53 37.18
N TRP A 218 5.65 14.28 38.47
CA TRP A 218 4.32 14.35 39.08
C TRP A 218 3.67 15.72 38.91
N ILE A 219 4.41 16.80 39.17
CA ILE A 219 3.89 18.17 39.06
C ILE A 219 3.48 18.46 37.61
N TRP A 220 4.33 18.13 36.65
CA TRP A 220 4.03 18.37 35.24
C TRP A 220 2.87 17.54 34.73
N PHE A 221 2.79 16.27 35.09
CA PHE A 221 1.64 15.46 34.73
C PHE A 221 0.36 15.91 35.46
N SER A 222 0.44 16.44 36.68
CA SER A 222 -0.73 16.99 37.36
C SER A 222 -1.29 18.19 36.61
N ARG A 223 -0.42 19.07 36.09
CA ARG A 223 -0.83 20.21 35.24
C ARG A 223 -1.52 19.74 33.96
N GLY A 224 -0.94 18.78 33.24
CA GLY A 224 -1.56 18.25 32.02
C GLY A 224 -2.88 17.49 32.30
N LYS A 225 -2.98 16.80 33.44
CA LYS A 225 -4.23 16.16 33.89
C LYS A 225 -5.33 17.21 34.09
N ASP A 226 -5.01 18.36 34.70
CA ASP A 226 -5.98 19.44 34.93
C ASP A 226 -6.48 20.06 33.62
N THR A 227 -5.68 20.00 32.55
CA THR A 227 -6.08 20.40 31.19
C THR A 227 -6.74 19.28 30.37
N GLY A 228 -6.83 18.05 30.91
CA GLY A 228 -7.43 16.91 30.21
C GLY A 228 -6.47 16.12 29.29
N ASP A 229 -5.16 16.31 29.40
CA ASP A 229 -4.16 15.67 28.54
C ASP A 229 -4.04 14.14 28.80
N PRO A 230 -4.24 13.28 27.78
CA PRO A 230 -4.24 11.83 27.96
C PRO A 230 -2.86 11.25 28.30
N GLU A 231 -1.76 11.84 27.82
CA GLU A 231 -0.40 11.37 28.15
C GLU A 231 -0.10 11.62 29.64
N SER A 232 -0.60 12.73 30.18
CA SER A 232 -0.48 13.05 31.60
C SER A 232 -1.26 12.12 32.51
N TYR A 233 -2.49 11.76 32.15
CA TYR A 233 -3.24 10.70 32.84
C TYR A 233 -2.47 9.37 32.83
N ASN A 234 -1.94 8.99 31.66
CA ASN A 234 -1.14 7.78 31.51
C ASN A 234 0.15 7.84 32.37
N GLY A 235 0.85 8.96 32.37
CA GLY A 235 2.07 9.19 33.14
C GLY A 235 1.84 9.05 34.65
N LEU A 236 0.79 9.68 35.20
CA LEU A 236 0.40 9.53 36.61
C LEU A 236 0.04 8.09 36.95
N GLY A 237 -0.72 7.43 36.08
CA GLY A 237 -1.06 6.01 36.26
C GLY A 237 0.18 5.11 36.30
N VAL A 238 1.17 5.35 35.42
CA VAL A 238 2.45 4.62 35.44
C VAL A 238 3.20 4.87 36.74
N MET A 239 3.26 6.11 37.21
CA MET A 239 3.94 6.44 38.47
C MET A 239 3.30 5.75 39.68
N LEU A 240 1.97 5.72 39.75
CA LEU A 240 1.22 5.06 40.82
C LEU A 240 1.30 3.53 40.75
N ARG A 241 1.27 2.96 39.55
CA ARG A 241 1.42 1.50 39.37
C ARG A 241 2.81 1.02 39.78
N ASP A 242 3.85 1.71 39.33
CA ASP A 242 5.25 1.29 39.51
C ASP A 242 5.88 1.85 40.80
N GLY A 243 5.18 2.70 41.55
CA GLY A 243 5.66 3.31 42.79
C GLY A 243 6.79 4.34 42.58
N LEU A 244 6.74 5.10 41.48
CA LEU A 244 7.81 6.01 41.07
C LEU A 244 7.65 7.37 41.75
N GLY A 245 8.32 7.54 42.90
CA GLY A 245 8.25 8.76 43.70
C GLY A 245 6.93 8.94 44.47
N VAL A 246 6.07 7.91 44.46
CA VAL A 246 4.78 7.82 45.14
C VAL A 246 4.57 6.38 45.64
N PRO A 247 3.76 6.15 46.68
CA PRO A 247 3.39 4.79 47.07
C PRO A 247 2.58 4.11 45.97
N VAL A 248 2.68 2.79 45.88
CA VAL A 248 1.95 2.00 44.89
C VAL A 248 0.45 2.07 45.17
N ASP A 249 -0.31 2.49 44.17
CA ASP A 249 -1.78 2.49 44.20
C ASP A 249 -2.33 2.10 42.82
N ILE A 250 -2.69 0.83 42.70
CA ILE A 250 -3.14 0.24 41.43
C ILE A 250 -4.55 0.72 41.08
N VAL A 251 -5.41 1.00 42.08
CA VAL A 251 -6.82 1.34 41.86
C VAL A 251 -6.94 2.76 41.29
N THR A 252 -6.17 3.70 41.82
CA THR A 252 -6.13 5.05 41.22
C THR A 252 -5.41 5.04 39.88
N ALA A 253 -4.38 4.20 39.71
CA ALA A 253 -3.72 4.01 38.42
C ALA A 253 -4.67 3.47 37.34
N THR A 254 -5.52 2.47 37.65
CA THR A 254 -6.52 1.95 36.70
C THR A 254 -7.49 3.02 36.27
N ASN A 255 -8.00 3.83 37.21
CA ASN A 255 -8.92 4.93 36.89
C ASN A 255 -8.29 5.95 35.93
N TYR A 256 -7.01 6.28 36.12
CA TYR A 256 -6.29 7.16 35.20
C TYR A 256 -6.03 6.52 33.84
N PHE A 257 -5.70 5.24 33.79
CA PHE A 257 -5.56 4.54 32.51
C PHE A 257 -6.88 4.44 31.76
N GLU A 258 -8.00 4.19 32.44
CA GLU A 258 -9.33 4.18 31.84
C GLU A 258 -9.72 5.56 31.29
N ALA A 259 -9.44 6.63 32.03
CA ALA A 259 -9.68 8.00 31.56
C ALA A 259 -8.91 8.30 30.25
N ALA A 260 -7.64 7.94 30.17
CA ALA A 260 -6.83 8.10 28.97
C ALA A 260 -7.25 7.14 27.83
N ALA A 261 -7.63 5.91 28.15
CA ALA A 261 -8.05 4.91 27.18
C ALA A 261 -9.37 5.27 26.48
N LYS A 262 -10.27 6.02 27.14
CA LYS A 262 -11.49 6.57 26.52
C LYS A 262 -11.19 7.44 25.30
N VAL A 263 -10.07 8.18 25.33
CA VAL A 263 -9.58 9.01 24.20
C VAL A 263 -8.64 8.20 23.28
N ARG A 264 -8.68 6.86 23.35
CA ARG A 264 -7.86 5.92 22.56
C ARG A 264 -6.36 6.11 22.72
N HIS A 265 -5.91 6.62 23.88
CA HIS A 265 -4.49 6.77 24.16
C HIS A 265 -3.77 5.40 24.16
N SER A 266 -2.74 5.25 23.32
CA SER A 266 -2.12 3.96 23.07
C SER A 266 -1.40 3.38 24.29
N GLY A 267 -0.63 4.20 25.02
CA GLY A 267 0.11 3.77 26.21
C GLY A 267 -0.81 3.34 27.36
N ALA A 268 -1.94 4.02 27.53
CA ALA A 268 -2.92 3.67 28.55
C ALA A 268 -3.60 2.33 28.24
N ASN A 269 -3.97 2.10 26.98
CA ASN A 269 -4.52 0.81 26.54
C ASN A 269 -3.52 -0.35 26.70
N VAL A 270 -2.21 -0.11 26.50
CA VAL A 270 -1.17 -1.10 26.83
C VAL A 270 -1.18 -1.43 28.32
N ASN A 271 -1.24 -0.40 29.17
CA ASN A 271 -1.24 -0.57 30.62
C ASN A 271 -2.49 -1.29 31.14
N LEU A 272 -3.69 -0.96 30.63
CA LEU A 272 -4.91 -1.72 30.91
C LEU A 272 -4.80 -3.17 30.42
N GLY A 273 -4.26 -3.37 29.21
CA GLY A 273 -4.01 -4.70 28.66
C GLY A 273 -3.14 -5.56 29.58
N ARG A 274 -2.08 -4.99 30.17
CA ARG A 274 -1.24 -5.68 31.17
C ARG A 274 -2.07 -6.07 32.41
N ILE A 275 -2.88 -5.16 32.94
CA ILE A 275 -3.70 -5.41 34.12
C ILE A 275 -4.72 -6.53 33.85
N HIS A 276 -5.41 -6.51 32.71
CA HIS A 276 -6.30 -7.61 32.30
C HIS A 276 -5.56 -8.93 32.13
N MET A 277 -4.34 -8.93 31.57
CA MET A 277 -3.50 -10.13 31.47
C MET A 277 -3.11 -10.71 32.83
N ASP A 278 -2.84 -9.85 33.82
CA ASP A 278 -2.47 -10.26 35.18
C ASP A 278 -3.69 -10.80 35.94
N MET A 279 -4.89 -10.28 35.66
CA MET A 279 -6.17 -10.83 36.15
C MET A 279 -6.60 -12.13 35.44
N GLY A 280 -5.93 -12.52 34.34
CA GLY A 280 -6.28 -13.69 33.55
C GLY A 280 -7.40 -13.47 32.51
N ASP A 281 -7.87 -12.23 32.34
CA ASP A 281 -8.87 -11.83 31.36
C ASP A 281 -8.20 -11.56 29.99
N LEU A 282 -8.04 -12.63 29.22
CA LEU A 282 -7.34 -12.58 27.92
C LEU A 282 -8.14 -11.83 26.85
N ASP A 283 -9.48 -11.86 26.91
CA ASP A 283 -10.33 -11.28 25.88
C ASP A 283 -10.34 -9.76 25.94
N ASN A 284 -10.50 -9.19 27.13
CA ASN A 284 -10.42 -7.74 27.30
C ASN A 284 -8.99 -7.23 27.12
N ALA A 285 -7.98 -8.00 27.54
CA ALA A 285 -6.59 -7.71 27.22
C ALA A 285 -6.35 -7.61 25.70
N ALA A 286 -6.85 -8.58 24.93
CA ALA A 286 -6.71 -8.57 23.47
C ALA A 286 -7.33 -7.32 22.85
N LYS A 287 -8.55 -6.92 23.27
CA LYS A 287 -9.23 -5.72 22.77
C LYS A 287 -8.42 -4.44 23.03
N CYS A 288 -7.99 -4.22 24.27
CA CYS A 288 -7.17 -3.05 24.61
C CYS A 288 -5.87 -3.01 23.78
N LEU A 289 -5.19 -4.16 23.67
CA LEU A 289 -3.93 -4.26 22.93
C LEU A 289 -4.10 -4.09 21.41
N THR A 290 -5.22 -4.52 20.83
CA THR A 290 -5.52 -4.26 19.41
C THR A 290 -5.66 -2.76 19.13
N VAL A 291 -6.34 -2.01 20.00
CA VAL A 291 -6.45 -0.56 19.87
C VAL A 291 -5.07 0.10 20.04
N ALA A 292 -4.30 -0.33 21.04
CA ALA A 292 -2.95 0.17 21.26
C ALA A 292 -1.98 -0.10 20.11
N SER A 293 -2.18 -1.20 19.36
CA SER A 293 -1.31 -1.57 18.23
C SER A 293 -1.35 -0.57 17.06
N MET A 294 -2.37 0.28 17.01
CA MET A 294 -2.55 1.29 15.97
C MET A 294 -1.94 2.66 16.34
N GLY A 295 -1.45 2.84 17.57
CA GLY A 295 -0.88 4.10 18.05
C GLY A 295 0.64 4.06 18.30
N GLU A 296 1.15 5.05 19.03
CA GLU A 296 2.60 5.22 19.27
C GLU A 296 3.23 4.06 20.05
N SER A 297 2.50 3.50 21.02
CA SER A 297 2.96 2.36 21.83
C SER A 297 2.83 1.00 21.12
N ARG A 298 2.81 1.00 19.77
CA ARG A 298 2.62 -0.19 18.93
C ARG A 298 3.58 -1.33 19.25
N PHE A 299 4.87 -1.03 19.46
CA PHE A 299 5.88 -2.08 19.68
C PHE A 299 5.54 -2.97 20.87
N GLU A 300 5.22 -2.34 22.00
CA GLU A 300 4.87 -3.06 23.22
C GLU A 300 3.50 -3.74 23.08
N ALA A 301 2.52 -3.03 22.52
CA ALA A 301 1.18 -3.55 22.30
C ALA A 301 1.20 -4.86 21.48
N VAL A 302 1.96 -4.88 20.37
CA VAL A 302 2.09 -6.05 19.49
C VAL A 302 2.75 -7.22 20.20
N TYR A 303 3.77 -6.97 21.04
CA TYR A 303 4.41 -8.02 21.82
C TYR A 303 3.45 -8.66 22.82
N LEU A 304 2.75 -7.84 23.60
CA LEU A 304 1.79 -8.34 24.59
C LEU A 304 0.62 -9.05 23.90
N LEU A 305 0.12 -8.52 22.78
CA LEU A 305 -0.92 -9.16 21.99
C LEU A 305 -0.46 -10.51 21.44
N ALA A 306 0.79 -10.62 21.02
CA ALA A 306 1.39 -11.90 20.61
C ALA A 306 1.41 -12.90 21.76
N LYS A 307 1.76 -12.46 22.98
CA LYS A 307 1.75 -13.29 24.18
C LYS A 307 0.35 -13.76 24.56
N VAL A 308 -0.66 -12.90 24.45
CA VAL A 308 -2.07 -13.26 24.64
C VAL A 308 -2.49 -14.30 23.61
N ASN A 309 -2.26 -14.05 22.32
CA ASN A 309 -2.57 -14.99 21.25
C ASN A 309 -1.83 -16.33 21.40
N ALA A 310 -0.59 -16.33 21.90
CA ALA A 310 0.16 -17.56 22.15
C ALA A 310 -0.46 -18.40 23.29
N ARG A 311 -0.95 -17.75 24.36
CA ARG A 311 -1.69 -18.42 25.44
C ARG A 311 -3.01 -19.01 24.94
N ILE A 312 -3.76 -18.23 24.15
CA ILE A 312 -5.01 -18.68 23.52
C ILE A 312 -4.72 -19.87 22.57
N ALA A 313 -3.72 -19.74 21.69
CA ALA A 313 -3.33 -20.79 20.77
C ALA A 313 -3.00 -22.10 21.48
N ARG A 314 -2.26 -22.05 22.60
CA ARG A 314 -1.92 -23.24 23.40
C ARG A 314 -3.15 -23.85 24.10
N LYS A 315 -4.05 -23.01 24.60
CA LYS A 315 -5.28 -23.44 25.29
C LYS A 315 -6.25 -24.14 24.33
N GLU A 316 -6.42 -23.58 23.14
CA GLU A 316 -7.39 -24.03 22.13
C GLU A 316 -6.80 -24.97 21.07
N GLN A 317 -5.48 -25.11 21.04
CA GLN A 317 -4.73 -25.77 19.95
C GLN A 317 -5.03 -25.21 18.55
N SER A 318 -5.43 -23.93 18.48
CA SER A 318 -5.81 -23.26 17.23
C SER A 318 -4.59 -22.84 16.40
N SER A 319 -4.55 -23.28 15.13
CA SER A 319 -3.51 -22.90 14.17
C SER A 319 -3.55 -21.41 13.81
N ASP A 320 -4.72 -20.79 13.81
CA ASP A 320 -4.87 -19.38 13.41
C ASP A 320 -4.38 -18.44 14.51
N SER A 321 -4.68 -18.75 15.76
CA SER A 321 -4.11 -18.04 16.91
C SER A 321 -2.58 -18.20 16.95
N CYS A 322 -2.06 -19.37 16.57
CA CYS A 322 -0.62 -19.59 16.42
C CYS A 322 -0.01 -18.66 15.34
N ARG A 323 -0.64 -18.55 14.17
CA ARG A 323 -0.18 -17.65 13.10
C ARG A 323 -0.19 -16.18 13.52
N LYS A 324 -1.24 -15.73 14.24
CA LYS A 324 -1.34 -14.37 14.79
C LYS A 324 -0.22 -14.09 15.81
N ALA A 325 -0.01 -15.01 16.76
CA ALA A 325 1.06 -14.90 17.76
C ALA A 325 2.45 -14.86 17.10
N LEU A 326 2.70 -15.77 16.16
CA LEU A 326 3.94 -15.84 15.39
C LEU A 326 4.22 -14.53 14.63
N SER A 327 3.20 -13.96 14.00
CA SER A 327 3.32 -12.67 13.29
C SER A 327 3.71 -11.54 14.24
N GLY A 328 3.06 -11.46 15.41
CA GLY A 328 3.36 -10.45 16.42
C GLY A 328 4.78 -10.59 16.99
N PHE A 329 5.20 -11.79 17.38
CA PHE A 329 6.56 -12.02 17.87
C PHE A 329 7.63 -11.72 16.82
N LYS A 330 7.37 -12.10 15.56
CA LYS A 330 8.23 -11.71 14.45
C LYS A 330 8.36 -10.19 14.35
N HIS A 331 7.23 -9.47 14.34
CA HIS A 331 7.22 -8.01 14.27
C HIS A 331 8.03 -7.38 15.41
N THR A 332 7.80 -7.81 16.66
CA THR A 332 8.57 -7.33 17.83
C THR A 332 10.06 -7.59 17.68
N ALA A 333 10.46 -8.80 17.27
CA ALA A 333 11.87 -9.13 17.14
C ALA A 333 12.57 -8.34 16.02
N GLU A 334 11.88 -8.07 14.91
CA GLU A 334 12.42 -7.26 13.81
C GLU A 334 12.52 -5.78 14.18
N HIS A 335 11.57 -5.25 14.96
CA HIS A 335 11.56 -3.84 15.36
C HIS A 335 12.54 -3.55 16.50
N GLY A 336 12.65 -4.47 17.47
CA GLY A 336 13.48 -4.37 18.68
C GLY A 336 14.95 -4.76 18.51
N ASP A 337 15.58 -4.36 17.41
CA ASP A 337 16.93 -4.77 17.02
C ASP A 337 18.03 -3.90 17.67
N TRP A 338 18.07 -3.85 19.00
CA TRP A 338 19.11 -3.08 19.71
C TRP A 338 20.48 -3.78 19.72
N SER A 339 20.48 -5.12 19.80
CA SER A 339 21.68 -5.96 19.92
C SER A 339 22.33 -6.24 18.57
N THR A 340 21.54 -6.53 17.54
CA THR A 340 22.02 -7.05 16.25
C THR A 340 21.72 -6.09 15.10
N ARG A 341 22.19 -4.83 15.18
CA ARG A 341 21.93 -3.72 14.22
C ARG A 341 22.42 -3.95 12.77
N ILE A 342 22.15 -5.10 12.18
CA ILE A 342 22.67 -5.57 10.89
C ILE A 342 22.04 -4.75 9.77
N SER A 343 20.71 -4.57 9.80
CA SER A 343 20.01 -3.78 8.77
C SER A 343 20.43 -2.30 8.79
N HIS A 344 20.62 -1.72 9.98
CA HIS A 344 21.09 -0.34 10.11
C HIS A 344 22.55 -0.17 9.66
N LYS A 345 23.42 -1.15 9.96
CA LYS A 345 24.81 -1.16 9.43
C LYS A 345 24.82 -1.27 7.90
N ALA A 346 23.94 -2.08 7.33
CA ALA A 346 23.78 -2.22 5.88
C ALA A 346 23.32 -0.92 5.24
N GLU A 347 22.33 -0.25 5.82
CA GLU A 347 21.84 1.04 5.35
C GLU A 347 22.90 2.14 5.45
N HIS A 348 23.66 2.17 6.55
CA HIS A 348 24.78 3.10 6.67
C HIS A 348 25.85 2.83 5.60
N ALA A 349 26.16 1.56 5.31
CA ALA A 349 27.09 1.19 4.24
C ALA A 349 26.55 1.65 2.87
N TRP A 350 25.25 1.50 2.62
CA TRP A 350 24.59 1.98 1.41
C TRP A 350 24.71 3.50 1.23
N ARG A 351 24.42 4.28 2.27
CA ARG A 351 24.56 5.76 2.26
C ARG A 351 26.01 6.20 1.98
N ARG A 352 27.01 5.37 2.33
CA ARG A 352 28.44 5.58 2.01
C ARG A 352 28.87 5.01 0.64
N ASN A 353 27.91 4.61 -0.19
CA ASN A 353 28.13 3.95 -1.48
C ASN A 353 28.91 2.62 -1.41
N GLN A 354 28.95 1.96 -0.25
CA GLN A 354 29.60 0.66 -0.05
C GLN A 354 28.63 -0.49 -0.39
N ARG A 355 28.27 -0.59 -1.67
CA ARG A 355 27.23 -1.51 -2.21
C ARG A 355 27.40 -2.97 -1.74
N GLN A 356 28.61 -3.53 -1.81
CA GLN A 356 28.88 -4.92 -1.44
C GLN A 356 28.63 -5.20 0.06
N LYS A 357 29.05 -4.28 0.94
CA LYS A 357 28.82 -4.41 2.39
C LYS A 357 27.34 -4.28 2.73
N ALA A 358 26.64 -3.38 2.04
CA ALA A 358 25.20 -3.23 2.18
C ALA A 358 24.46 -4.51 1.76
N LEU A 359 24.82 -5.07 0.60
CA LEU A 359 24.27 -6.34 0.10
C LEU A 359 24.47 -7.48 1.10
N LEU A 360 25.68 -7.64 1.64
CA LEU A 360 25.97 -8.67 2.65
C LEU A 360 25.12 -8.50 3.91
N GLY A 361 25.03 -7.26 4.43
CA GLY A 361 24.23 -6.97 5.62
C GLY A 361 22.75 -7.26 5.41
N TRP A 362 22.17 -6.85 4.26
CA TRP A 362 20.78 -7.17 3.95
C TRP A 362 20.55 -8.63 3.62
N ALA A 363 21.51 -9.35 3.02
CA ALA A 363 21.39 -10.80 2.82
C ALA A 363 21.29 -11.53 4.17
N LEU A 364 22.13 -11.17 5.14
CA LEU A 364 22.07 -11.72 6.50
C LEU A 364 20.74 -11.39 7.19
N ALA A 365 20.27 -10.14 7.09
CA ALA A 365 18.97 -9.76 7.65
C ALA A 365 17.80 -10.45 6.93
N GLY A 366 17.90 -10.67 5.62
CA GLY A 366 16.91 -11.38 4.83
C GLY A 366 16.76 -12.84 5.24
N GLU A 367 17.86 -13.52 5.58
CA GLU A 367 17.84 -14.88 6.15
C GLU A 367 17.19 -14.91 7.55
N MET A 368 17.27 -13.81 8.32
CA MET A 368 16.53 -13.67 9.58
C MET A 368 15.03 -13.44 9.39
N GLY A 369 14.58 -13.14 8.17
CA GLY A 369 13.19 -12.96 7.80
C GLY A 369 12.75 -11.51 7.55
N TYR A 370 13.68 -10.53 7.61
CA TYR A 370 13.37 -9.11 7.44
C TYR A 370 12.89 -8.86 6.00
N GLU A 371 11.63 -8.47 5.85
CA GLU A 371 11.01 -8.22 4.54
C GLU A 371 11.74 -7.12 3.78
N SER A 372 11.99 -5.97 4.42
CA SER A 372 12.66 -4.85 3.76
C SER A 372 14.08 -5.18 3.31
N ALA A 373 14.79 -6.03 4.05
CA ALA A 373 16.10 -6.52 3.64
C ALA A 373 16.02 -7.47 2.43
N GLN A 374 15.00 -8.33 2.37
CA GLN A 374 14.77 -9.20 1.20
C GLN A 374 14.45 -8.36 -0.03
N ASN A 375 13.56 -7.38 0.09
CA ASN A 375 13.27 -6.42 -0.97
C ASN A 375 14.55 -5.69 -1.42
N ASN A 376 15.35 -5.18 -0.49
CA ASN A 376 16.60 -4.46 -0.80
C ASN A 376 17.60 -5.31 -1.58
N VAL A 377 17.81 -6.57 -1.16
CA VAL A 377 18.69 -7.50 -1.89
C VAL A 377 18.14 -7.75 -3.29
N ALA A 378 16.84 -8.01 -3.42
CA ALA A 378 16.21 -8.23 -4.71
C ALA A 378 16.36 -7.02 -5.63
N TYR A 379 16.01 -5.83 -5.14
CA TYR A 379 16.07 -4.56 -5.86
C TYR A 379 17.50 -4.23 -6.34
N MET A 380 18.52 -4.51 -5.53
CA MET A 380 19.92 -4.31 -5.89
C MET A 380 20.43 -5.27 -6.97
N LEU A 381 19.92 -6.50 -6.97
CA LEU A 381 20.32 -7.55 -7.92
C LEU A 381 19.46 -7.55 -9.18
N ASP A 382 18.32 -6.85 -9.17
CA ASP A 382 17.38 -6.84 -10.27
C ASP A 382 17.97 -6.17 -11.54
N ARG A 383 17.98 -6.92 -12.64
CA ARG A 383 18.50 -6.48 -13.93
C ARG A 383 17.70 -5.31 -14.50
N ALA A 384 16.39 -5.23 -14.23
CA ALA A 384 15.53 -4.16 -14.74
C ALA A 384 15.90 -2.77 -14.18
N ASN A 385 16.54 -2.72 -13.01
CA ASN A 385 16.94 -1.48 -12.36
C ASN A 385 18.29 -0.94 -12.85
N SER A 386 18.95 -1.64 -13.78
CA SER A 386 20.11 -1.09 -14.47
C SER A 386 19.63 0.01 -15.44
N ARG A 387 19.87 1.28 -15.08
CA ARG A 387 19.47 2.52 -15.79
C ARG A 387 19.83 2.60 -17.29
N ALA A 388 20.44 1.57 -17.88
CA ALA A 388 20.91 1.54 -19.26
C ALA A 388 19.87 1.05 -20.29
N ARG A 389 18.67 0.58 -19.89
CA ARG A 389 17.79 -0.17 -20.80
C ARG A 389 16.62 0.57 -21.45
N VAL A 390 16.32 1.81 -21.06
CA VAL A 390 15.22 2.57 -21.71
C VAL A 390 15.53 2.88 -23.18
N LEU A 391 16.79 2.77 -23.62
CA LEU A 391 17.23 3.03 -24.99
C LEU A 391 17.94 1.83 -25.67
N ASP A 392 18.00 0.67 -25.04
CA ASP A 392 18.72 -0.48 -25.60
C ASP A 392 17.77 -1.38 -26.42
N LEU A 393 17.37 -0.87 -27.59
CA LEU A 393 16.61 -1.59 -28.62
C LEU A 393 17.41 -2.75 -29.26
N THR A 394 18.64 -3.00 -28.81
CA THR A 394 19.56 -3.99 -29.39
C THR A 394 20.42 -4.66 -28.32
N SER A 395 19.84 -5.50 -27.46
CA SER A 395 20.67 -6.40 -26.65
C SER A 395 20.17 -7.85 -26.68
N SER A 396 20.40 -8.50 -27.82
CA SER A 396 20.37 -9.96 -27.99
C SER A 396 21.59 -10.68 -27.40
N ASN A 397 22.50 -9.99 -26.70
CA ASN A 397 23.72 -10.59 -26.14
C ASN A 397 23.99 -10.19 -24.68
N VAL A 398 23.14 -10.65 -23.76
CA VAL A 398 23.48 -10.63 -22.33
C VAL A 398 24.09 -11.97 -21.93
N LYS A 399 25.35 -11.93 -21.50
CA LYS A 399 26.14 -13.07 -20.99
C LYS A 399 25.34 -13.93 -20.00
N GLN A 400 25.48 -15.26 -20.14
CA GLN A 400 24.88 -16.30 -19.29
C GLN A 400 25.29 -16.20 -17.79
N ASP A 401 26.29 -15.39 -17.44
CA ASP A 401 26.78 -15.19 -16.07
C ASP A 401 25.72 -14.68 -15.08
N GLY A 402 24.62 -14.07 -15.55
CA GLY A 402 23.56 -13.59 -14.65
C GLY A 402 22.49 -14.60 -14.25
N ASN A 403 22.59 -15.87 -14.66
CA ASN A 403 21.61 -16.87 -14.22
C ASN A 403 21.60 -17.04 -12.69
N PHE A 404 22.76 -16.95 -12.03
CA PHE A 404 22.84 -17.06 -10.56
C PHE A 404 22.31 -15.81 -9.85
N THR A 405 22.69 -14.61 -10.31
CA THR A 405 22.23 -13.35 -9.72
C THR A 405 20.73 -13.18 -9.88
N ASP A 406 20.19 -13.56 -11.04
CA ASP A 406 18.77 -13.47 -11.35
C ASP A 406 17.95 -14.48 -10.54
N ARG A 407 18.48 -15.71 -10.35
CA ARG A 407 17.90 -16.71 -9.44
C ARG A 407 17.86 -16.19 -8.01
N LEU A 408 18.94 -15.54 -7.56
CA LEU A 408 19.02 -14.95 -6.23
C LEU A 408 18.02 -13.79 -6.08
N ALA A 409 17.92 -12.91 -7.07
CA ALA A 409 16.95 -11.81 -7.10
C ALA A 409 15.51 -12.35 -7.04
N LEU A 410 15.17 -13.33 -7.88
CA LEU A 410 13.86 -13.99 -7.87
C LEU A 410 13.56 -14.63 -6.51
N MET A 411 14.54 -15.31 -5.91
CA MET A 411 14.38 -15.91 -4.59
C MET A 411 14.10 -14.86 -3.51
N HIS A 412 14.74 -13.69 -3.55
CA HIS A 412 14.45 -12.63 -2.61
C HIS A 412 13.11 -11.92 -2.88
N TRP A 413 12.74 -11.71 -4.15
CA TRP A 413 11.41 -11.23 -4.53
C TRP A 413 10.31 -12.16 -4.05
N THR A 414 10.44 -13.47 -4.27
CA THR A 414 9.46 -14.48 -3.82
C THR A 414 9.31 -14.49 -2.29
N ARG A 415 10.41 -14.34 -1.55
CA ARG A 415 10.39 -14.24 -0.08
C ARG A 415 9.73 -12.95 0.41
N SER A 416 9.96 -11.81 -0.26
CA SER A 416 9.30 -10.54 0.06
C SER A 416 7.80 -10.59 -0.30
N ALA A 417 7.45 -11.17 -1.44
CA ALA A 417 6.07 -11.44 -1.88
C ALA A 417 5.31 -12.32 -0.88
N ALA A 418 5.94 -13.39 -0.36
CA ALA A 418 5.36 -14.26 0.67
C ALA A 418 5.08 -13.54 2.01
N GLN A 419 5.55 -12.30 2.16
CA GLN A 419 5.28 -11.41 3.30
C GLN A 419 4.31 -10.29 2.97
N SER A 420 3.51 -10.46 1.91
CA SER A 420 2.48 -9.52 1.44
C SER A 420 3.02 -8.22 0.85
N ASN A 421 4.27 -8.20 0.36
CA ASN A 421 4.74 -7.09 -0.47
C ASN A 421 4.15 -7.25 -1.89
N VAL A 422 3.25 -6.34 -2.29
CA VAL A 422 2.51 -6.42 -3.55
C VAL A 422 3.41 -6.14 -4.75
N ASP A 423 4.29 -5.12 -4.66
CA ASP A 423 5.26 -4.82 -5.73
C ASP A 423 6.20 -6.02 -5.97
N ALA A 424 6.57 -6.73 -4.90
CA ALA A 424 7.35 -7.96 -5.01
C ALA A 424 6.57 -9.11 -5.69
N MET A 425 5.26 -9.20 -5.51
CA MET A 425 4.42 -10.18 -6.21
C MET A 425 4.36 -9.90 -7.71
N VAL A 426 4.22 -8.62 -8.10
CA VAL A 426 4.25 -8.22 -9.52
C VAL A 426 5.63 -8.50 -10.11
N LYS A 427 6.73 -8.14 -9.41
CA LYS A 427 8.10 -8.44 -9.86
C LYS A 427 8.35 -9.93 -10.03
N MET A 428 7.85 -10.75 -9.10
CA MET A 428 7.91 -12.21 -9.23
C MET A 428 7.18 -12.69 -10.50
N GLY A 429 6.02 -12.10 -10.82
CA GLY A 429 5.31 -12.32 -12.08
C GLY A 429 6.15 -11.98 -13.30
N ASP A 430 6.79 -10.81 -13.33
CA ASP A 430 7.63 -10.35 -14.45
C ASP A 430 8.81 -11.30 -14.70
N TYR A 431 9.43 -11.82 -13.63
CA TYR A 431 10.50 -12.80 -13.74
C TYR A 431 10.02 -14.10 -14.39
N TYR A 432 8.84 -14.60 -14.01
CA TYR A 432 8.25 -15.76 -14.67
C TYR A 432 7.83 -15.46 -16.10
N PHE A 433 7.29 -14.26 -16.35
CA PHE A 433 6.87 -13.80 -17.67
C PHE A 433 8.03 -13.75 -18.66
N HIS A 434 9.21 -13.29 -18.22
CA HIS A 434 10.41 -13.24 -19.06
C HIS A 434 11.28 -14.50 -18.98
N GLY A 435 10.95 -15.46 -18.11
CA GLY A 435 11.79 -16.64 -17.87
C GLY A 435 13.16 -16.30 -17.27
N ILE A 436 13.24 -15.24 -16.45
CA ILE A 436 14.47 -14.76 -15.80
C ILE A 436 14.61 -15.44 -14.44
N GLY A 437 15.81 -15.94 -14.13
CA GLY A 437 16.07 -16.58 -12.84
C GLY A 437 15.36 -17.92 -12.64
N THR A 438 14.72 -18.47 -13.66
CA THR A 438 14.08 -19.79 -13.61
C THR A 438 15.10 -20.91 -13.88
N GLY A 439 14.69 -22.17 -13.67
CA GLY A 439 15.51 -23.34 -13.97
C GLY A 439 15.94 -23.41 -15.45
N ASN A 440 15.06 -22.93 -16.33
CA ASN A 440 15.24 -22.89 -17.79
C ASN A 440 15.26 -21.43 -18.25
N PRO A 441 16.44 -20.78 -18.31
CA PRO A 441 16.53 -19.36 -18.64
C PRO A 441 15.98 -19.09 -20.06
N GLY A 442 15.16 -18.05 -20.19
CA GLY A 442 14.55 -17.65 -21.46
C GLY A 442 13.31 -18.46 -21.86
N GLN A 443 12.90 -19.46 -21.07
CA GLN A 443 11.59 -20.10 -21.21
C GLN A 443 10.58 -19.42 -20.28
N PRO A 444 9.62 -18.67 -20.83
CA PRO A 444 8.63 -17.97 -20.04
C PRO A 444 7.60 -18.95 -19.45
N ALA A 445 7.23 -18.74 -18.18
CA ALA A 445 6.24 -19.53 -17.47
C ALA A 445 4.97 -18.70 -17.26
N TYR A 446 4.21 -18.49 -18.34
CA TYR A 446 3.08 -17.56 -18.35
C TYR A 446 1.97 -17.91 -17.36
N GLU A 447 1.66 -19.18 -17.15
CA GLU A 447 0.64 -19.60 -16.15
C GLU A 447 1.04 -19.19 -14.73
N LYS A 448 2.33 -19.31 -14.40
CA LYS A 448 2.85 -18.87 -13.10
C LYS A 448 2.84 -17.35 -12.97
N ALA A 449 3.13 -16.64 -14.06
CA ALA A 449 3.04 -15.18 -14.08
C ALA A 449 1.61 -14.71 -13.83
N ALA A 450 0.61 -15.31 -14.51
CA ALA A 450 -0.81 -15.03 -14.29
C ALA A 450 -1.23 -15.28 -12.83
N ALA A 451 -0.75 -16.37 -12.22
CA ALA A 451 -0.98 -16.67 -10.81
C ALA A 451 -0.36 -15.62 -9.87
N CYS A 452 0.80 -15.07 -10.22
CA CYS A 452 1.44 -14.01 -9.42
C CYS A 452 0.68 -12.68 -9.52
N TYR A 453 0.27 -12.28 -10.74
CA TYR A 453 -0.48 -11.05 -10.93
C TYR A 453 -1.89 -11.14 -10.36
N SER A 454 -2.57 -12.29 -10.44
CA SER A 454 -3.86 -12.52 -9.75
C SER A 454 -3.72 -12.43 -8.25
N ALA A 455 -2.70 -13.06 -7.65
CA ALA A 455 -2.45 -12.93 -6.22
C ALA A 455 -2.15 -11.48 -5.77
N ALA A 456 -1.53 -10.67 -6.65
CA ALA A 456 -1.31 -9.24 -6.42
C ALA A 456 -2.60 -8.41 -6.58
N ALA A 457 -3.40 -8.72 -7.62
CA ALA A 457 -4.69 -8.10 -7.90
C ALA A 457 -5.73 -8.39 -6.79
N ASP A 458 -5.71 -9.58 -6.20
CA ASP A 458 -6.57 -9.94 -5.06
C ASP A 458 -6.35 -9.04 -3.83
N LYS A 459 -5.24 -8.30 -3.78
CA LYS A 459 -4.98 -7.30 -2.73
C LYS A 459 -5.73 -5.98 -2.93
N GLY A 460 -6.22 -5.70 -4.15
CA GLY A 460 -7.02 -4.52 -4.44
C GLY A 460 -6.27 -3.19 -4.43
N VAL A 461 -4.93 -3.20 -4.47
CA VAL A 461 -4.10 -1.98 -4.32
C VAL A 461 -3.17 -1.71 -5.49
N SER A 462 -2.99 -2.65 -6.42
CA SER A 462 -2.02 -2.53 -7.52
C SER A 462 -2.71 -2.38 -8.86
N ALA A 463 -2.77 -1.15 -9.37
CA ALA A 463 -3.21 -0.86 -10.73
C ALA A 463 -2.35 -1.60 -11.77
N LEU A 464 -1.04 -1.70 -11.54
CA LEU A 464 -0.11 -2.41 -12.42
C LEU A 464 -0.42 -3.92 -12.51
N ALA A 465 -0.80 -4.56 -11.40
CA ALA A 465 -1.20 -5.96 -11.40
C ALA A 465 -2.47 -6.19 -12.24
N TYR A 466 -3.47 -5.30 -12.08
CA TYR A 466 -4.69 -5.34 -12.88
C TYR A 466 -4.41 -5.11 -14.36
N TRP A 467 -3.59 -4.11 -14.70
CA TRP A 467 -3.19 -3.85 -16.08
C TRP A 467 -2.45 -5.03 -16.70
N ASN A 468 -1.49 -5.63 -15.98
CA ASN A 468 -0.77 -6.82 -16.44
C ASN A 468 -1.72 -8.01 -16.69
N LEU A 469 -2.69 -8.24 -15.81
CA LEU A 469 -3.72 -9.27 -16.03
C LEU A 469 -4.60 -8.94 -17.25
N GLY A 470 -5.08 -7.71 -17.37
CA GLY A 470 -5.86 -7.26 -18.53
C GLY A 470 -5.13 -7.53 -19.83
N TRP A 471 -3.82 -7.23 -19.87
CA TRP A 471 -2.97 -7.53 -21.00
C TRP A 471 -2.81 -9.04 -21.27
N MET A 472 -2.72 -9.87 -20.22
CA MET A 472 -2.66 -11.33 -20.38
C MET A 472 -3.97 -11.92 -20.94
N TYR A 473 -5.13 -11.46 -20.47
CA TYR A 473 -6.44 -11.85 -21.00
C TYR A 473 -6.66 -11.34 -22.43
N GLU A 474 -6.20 -10.11 -22.74
CA GLU A 474 -6.25 -9.54 -24.09
C GLU A 474 -5.46 -10.40 -25.08
N ASN A 475 -4.30 -10.93 -24.71
CA ASN A 475 -3.46 -11.71 -25.63
C ASN A 475 -3.67 -13.24 -25.51
N GLY A 476 -4.44 -13.70 -24.51
CA GLY A 476 -4.63 -15.13 -24.24
C GLY A 476 -3.36 -15.85 -23.76
N ILE A 477 -2.41 -15.12 -23.16
CA ILE A 477 -1.11 -15.66 -22.72
C ILE A 477 -1.20 -16.03 -21.24
N GLY A 478 -0.91 -17.30 -20.90
CA GLY A 478 -0.94 -17.77 -19.50
C GLY A 478 -2.34 -17.93 -18.90
N VAL A 479 -3.37 -17.81 -19.74
CA VAL A 479 -4.79 -17.95 -19.40
C VAL A 479 -5.39 -19.02 -20.33
N ALA A 480 -6.42 -19.73 -19.86
CA ALA A 480 -7.07 -20.79 -20.63
C ALA A 480 -7.57 -20.35 -22.01
N ARG A 481 -8.11 -19.12 -22.14
CA ARG A 481 -8.62 -18.54 -23.39
C ARG A 481 -8.46 -17.02 -23.39
N GLN A 482 -8.32 -16.46 -24.59
CA GLN A 482 -8.38 -15.02 -24.83
C GLN A 482 -9.81 -14.50 -24.53
N ASP A 483 -9.92 -13.44 -23.72
CA ASP A 483 -11.20 -12.85 -23.34
C ASP A 483 -11.10 -11.31 -23.29
N PHE A 484 -11.68 -10.65 -24.30
CA PHE A 484 -11.67 -9.20 -24.39
C PHE A 484 -12.52 -8.51 -23.31
N HIS A 485 -13.62 -9.11 -22.86
CA HIS A 485 -14.45 -8.49 -21.82
C HIS A 485 -13.74 -8.47 -20.48
N LEU A 486 -13.18 -9.61 -20.12
CA LEU A 486 -12.48 -9.74 -18.86
C LEU A 486 -11.23 -8.84 -18.86
N ALA A 487 -10.55 -8.72 -20.01
CA ALA A 487 -9.48 -7.75 -20.20
C ALA A 487 -9.95 -6.31 -19.97
N LYS A 488 -11.08 -5.88 -20.58
CA LYS A 488 -11.65 -4.55 -20.36
C LYS A 488 -11.94 -4.30 -18.88
N ARG A 489 -12.63 -5.24 -18.23
CA ARG A 489 -12.94 -5.14 -16.80
C ARG A 489 -11.69 -4.95 -15.95
N TYR A 490 -10.61 -5.68 -16.24
CA TYR A 490 -9.36 -5.50 -15.50
C TYR A 490 -8.71 -4.15 -15.76
N TYR A 491 -8.76 -3.63 -16.98
CA TYR A 491 -8.32 -2.28 -17.29
C TYR A 491 -9.17 -1.23 -16.54
N ASP A 492 -10.49 -1.33 -16.58
CA ASP A 492 -11.39 -0.42 -15.85
C ASP A 492 -11.06 -0.41 -14.35
N THR A 493 -10.91 -1.60 -13.74
CA THR A 493 -10.51 -1.70 -12.32
C THR A 493 -9.13 -1.11 -12.04
N ALA A 494 -8.20 -1.12 -13.02
CA ALA A 494 -6.88 -0.51 -12.82
C ALA A 494 -6.99 1.01 -12.65
N VAL A 495 -7.84 1.68 -13.43
CA VAL A 495 -8.09 3.13 -13.31
C VAL A 495 -8.81 3.45 -12.00
N GLU A 496 -9.83 2.66 -11.64
CA GLU A 496 -10.54 2.83 -10.36
C GLU A 496 -9.59 2.72 -9.16
N THR A 497 -8.56 1.86 -9.24
CA THR A 497 -7.61 1.68 -8.15
C THR A 497 -6.56 2.78 -8.05
N ASN A 498 -6.12 3.34 -9.19
CA ASN A 498 -5.17 4.44 -9.20
C ASN A 498 -5.44 5.42 -10.35
N VAL A 499 -5.65 6.67 -9.98
CA VAL A 499 -5.81 7.80 -10.92
C VAL A 499 -4.59 7.99 -11.84
N GLU A 500 -3.37 7.67 -11.37
CA GLU A 500 -2.17 7.80 -12.20
C GLU A 500 -2.12 6.77 -13.35
N ALA A 501 -2.94 5.72 -13.27
CA ALA A 501 -3.05 4.72 -14.32
C ALA A 501 -3.99 5.14 -15.47
N TYR A 502 -4.71 6.26 -15.36
CA TYR A 502 -5.70 6.70 -16.34
C TYR A 502 -5.14 6.71 -17.77
N LEU A 503 -4.10 7.51 -18.05
CA LEU A 503 -3.53 7.64 -19.39
C LEU A 503 -3.04 6.31 -20.02
N PRO A 504 -2.20 5.50 -19.34
CA PRO A 504 -1.74 4.23 -19.93
C PRO A 504 -2.89 3.23 -20.11
N VAL A 505 -3.90 3.23 -19.23
CA VAL A 505 -5.04 2.33 -19.36
C VAL A 505 -5.97 2.75 -20.50
N THR A 506 -6.31 4.03 -20.64
CA THR A 506 -7.16 4.51 -21.75
C THR A 506 -6.54 4.21 -23.10
N LEU A 507 -5.22 4.40 -23.26
CA LEU A 507 -4.49 3.96 -24.46
C LEU A 507 -4.58 2.44 -24.69
N SER A 508 -4.58 1.66 -23.61
CA SER A 508 -4.72 0.20 -23.67
C SER A 508 -6.14 -0.23 -24.03
N LEU A 509 -7.17 0.48 -23.55
CA LEU A 509 -8.57 0.28 -23.90
C LEU A 509 -8.83 0.63 -25.37
N ILE A 510 -8.33 1.77 -25.85
CA ILE A 510 -8.40 2.14 -27.29
C ILE A 510 -7.81 1.02 -28.15
N LYS A 511 -6.61 0.53 -27.77
CA LYS A 511 -5.96 -0.59 -28.45
C LYS A 511 -6.80 -1.88 -28.38
N LEU A 512 -7.39 -2.18 -27.23
CA LEU A 512 -8.26 -3.34 -27.01
C LEU A 512 -9.46 -3.30 -27.95
N HIS A 513 -10.12 -2.14 -28.08
CA HIS A 513 -11.26 -1.94 -28.97
C HIS A 513 -10.89 -2.13 -30.44
N ILE A 514 -9.79 -1.53 -30.90
CA ILE A 514 -9.30 -1.71 -32.27
C ILE A 514 -9.06 -3.21 -32.55
N ARG A 515 -8.44 -3.93 -31.61
CA ARG A 515 -8.19 -5.37 -31.72
C ARG A 515 -9.47 -6.20 -31.71
N ALA A 516 -10.44 -5.87 -30.84
CA ALA A 516 -11.71 -6.57 -30.79
C ALA A 516 -12.50 -6.40 -32.09
N ILE A 517 -12.56 -5.17 -32.64
CA ILE A 517 -13.20 -4.91 -33.94
C ILE A 517 -12.53 -5.72 -35.04
N TRP A 518 -11.20 -5.71 -35.09
CA TRP A 518 -10.44 -6.51 -36.05
C TRP A 518 -10.77 -8.00 -35.95
N ALA A 519 -10.77 -8.54 -34.73
CA ALA A 519 -11.08 -9.95 -34.46
C ALA A 519 -12.52 -10.33 -34.86
N ALA A 520 -13.49 -9.42 -34.65
CA ALA A 520 -14.89 -9.59 -35.02
C ALA A 520 -15.10 -9.55 -36.55
N VAL A 521 -14.46 -8.59 -37.24
CA VAL A 521 -14.57 -8.42 -38.70
C VAL A 521 -13.94 -9.59 -39.45
N PHE A 522 -12.78 -10.08 -39.00
CA PHE A 522 -12.02 -11.12 -39.70
C PHE A 522 -12.28 -12.54 -39.18
N ARG A 523 -13.31 -12.75 -38.32
CA ARG A 523 -13.73 -14.04 -37.76
C ARG A 523 -12.57 -14.92 -37.29
N SER A 524 -11.75 -14.36 -36.39
CA SER A 524 -10.70 -15.12 -35.69
C SER A 524 -11.30 -16.05 -34.62
N GLU A 525 -10.48 -16.94 -34.04
CA GLU A 525 -10.89 -17.85 -32.96
C GLU A 525 -11.48 -17.11 -31.74
N SER A 526 -11.11 -15.86 -31.50
CA SER A 526 -11.61 -15.02 -30.40
C SER A 526 -12.79 -14.12 -30.77
N SER A 527 -13.37 -14.29 -31.97
CA SER A 527 -14.51 -13.50 -32.46
C SER A 527 -15.72 -13.50 -31.53
N GLN A 528 -15.99 -14.58 -30.80
CA GLN A 528 -17.10 -14.63 -29.83
C GLN A 528 -16.92 -13.63 -28.69
N SER A 529 -15.71 -13.58 -28.09
CA SER A 529 -15.38 -12.64 -27.00
C SER A 529 -15.32 -11.18 -27.48
N ALA A 530 -14.93 -10.97 -28.74
CA ALA A 530 -14.90 -9.64 -29.34
C ALA A 530 -16.31 -9.13 -29.66
N ILE A 531 -17.18 -9.98 -30.20
CA ILE A 531 -18.59 -9.65 -30.47
C ILE A 531 -19.33 -9.37 -29.17
N SER A 532 -19.08 -10.16 -28.12
CA SER A 532 -19.70 -9.92 -26.83
C SER A 532 -19.26 -8.55 -26.28
N LEU A 533 -17.95 -8.21 -26.34
CA LEU A 533 -17.43 -6.90 -25.92
C LEU A 533 -18.20 -5.78 -26.62
N LEU A 534 -18.25 -5.81 -27.95
CA LEU A 534 -18.93 -4.80 -28.75
C LEU A 534 -20.44 -4.76 -28.48
N SER A 535 -21.06 -5.91 -28.21
CA SER A 535 -22.48 -6.00 -27.88
C SER A 535 -22.81 -5.37 -26.52
N SER A 536 -21.87 -5.35 -25.56
CA SER A 536 -22.10 -4.70 -24.27
C SER A 536 -22.31 -3.20 -24.41
N TYR A 537 -21.54 -2.54 -25.30
CA TYR A 537 -21.76 -1.13 -25.65
C TYR A 537 -23.08 -0.90 -26.40
N ALA A 538 -23.45 -1.80 -27.31
CA ALA A 538 -24.74 -1.73 -28.00
C ALA A 538 -25.94 -1.98 -27.06
N SER A 539 -25.71 -2.59 -25.89
CA SER A 539 -26.72 -2.84 -24.87
C SER A 539 -26.81 -1.76 -23.80
N SER A 540 -25.73 -1.02 -23.50
CA SER A 540 -25.78 0.11 -22.57
C SER A 540 -26.59 1.27 -23.14
N ASP A 541 -26.54 1.49 -24.46
CA ASP A 541 -27.36 2.47 -25.18
C ASP A 541 -28.85 2.05 -25.31
N ARG A 542 -29.18 0.80 -24.95
CA ARG A 542 -30.58 0.34 -24.80
C ARG A 542 -31.13 0.55 -23.39
N GLY A 543 -30.45 1.36 -22.56
CA GLY A 543 -30.99 1.94 -21.34
C GLY A 543 -32.07 3.01 -21.60
N ASN A 544 -32.18 3.52 -22.83
CA ASN A 544 -33.39 4.19 -23.33
C ASN A 544 -34.28 3.17 -24.05
N THR A 545 -34.84 2.22 -23.29
CA THR A 545 -36.03 1.50 -23.75
C THR A 545 -37.09 2.54 -24.08
N ALA A 546 -37.60 2.51 -25.31
CA ALA A 546 -38.68 3.37 -25.78
C ALA A 546 -39.81 3.43 -24.73
N TYR A 547 -39.90 4.57 -24.04
CA TYR A 547 -41.00 4.86 -23.12
C TYR A 547 -42.31 4.82 -23.91
N THR A 548 -43.26 4.02 -23.44
CA THR A 548 -44.64 4.17 -23.93
C THR A 548 -45.25 5.40 -23.26
N GLU A 549 -46.04 6.21 -23.99
CA GLU A 549 -46.66 7.45 -23.49
C GLU A 549 -47.43 7.26 -22.15
N ALA A 550 -47.91 6.03 -21.89
CA ALA A 550 -48.58 5.67 -20.65
C ALA A 550 -47.66 5.62 -19.42
N GLU A 551 -46.39 5.26 -19.58
CA GLU A 551 -45.41 5.18 -18.50
C GLU A 551 -44.81 6.56 -18.18
N GLU A 552 -44.66 7.42 -19.20
CA GLU A 552 -44.22 8.81 -19.05
C GLU A 552 -45.23 9.64 -18.23
N GLN A 553 -46.53 9.43 -18.46
CA GLN A 553 -47.58 10.03 -17.65
C GLN A 553 -47.55 9.53 -16.19
N GLN A 554 -47.22 8.27 -15.96
CA GLN A 554 -47.11 7.72 -14.60
C GLN A 554 -45.86 8.20 -13.87
N ALA A 555 -44.74 8.37 -14.58
CA ALA A 555 -43.51 8.95 -14.04
C ALA A 555 -43.71 10.43 -13.67
N ALA A 556 -44.32 11.23 -14.54
CA ALA A 556 -44.64 12.63 -14.28
C ALA A 556 -45.61 12.82 -13.11
N VAL A 557 -46.56 11.90 -12.91
CA VAL A 557 -47.46 11.91 -11.75
C VAL A 557 -46.72 11.53 -10.46
N LYS A 558 -45.80 10.56 -10.51
CA LYS A 558 -44.97 10.19 -9.35
C LYS A 558 -44.01 11.31 -8.94
N GLU A 559 -43.44 12.02 -9.91
CA GLU A 559 -42.53 13.14 -9.67
C GLU A 559 -43.27 14.31 -9.03
N LYS A 560 -44.46 14.67 -9.54
CA LYS A 560 -45.34 15.66 -8.89
C LYS A 560 -45.75 15.27 -7.48
N GLN A 561 -46.02 13.99 -7.23
CA GLN A 561 -46.33 13.49 -5.88
C GLN A 561 -45.10 13.52 -4.95
N ALA A 562 -43.89 13.34 -5.48
CA ALA A 562 -42.65 13.45 -4.72
C ALA A 562 -42.33 14.91 -4.37
N GLU A 563 -42.52 15.85 -5.31
CA GLU A 563 -42.38 17.29 -5.06
C GLU A 563 -43.42 17.81 -4.05
N GLU A 564 -44.68 17.36 -4.11
CA GLU A 564 -45.68 17.73 -3.12
C GLU A 564 -45.35 17.18 -1.72
N LYS A 565 -44.78 15.98 -1.64
CA LYS A 565 -44.28 15.42 -0.37
C LYS A 565 -43.10 16.22 0.16
N LEU A 566 -42.17 16.61 -0.71
CA LEU A 566 -41.02 17.43 -0.34
C LEU A 566 -41.47 18.81 0.15
N LYS A 567 -42.41 19.46 -0.54
CA LYS A 567 -43.01 20.74 -0.11
C LYS A 567 -43.69 20.64 1.26
N LYS A 568 -44.42 19.56 1.54
CA LYS A 568 -45.02 19.33 2.86
C LYS A 568 -43.97 19.15 3.97
N VAL A 569 -42.87 18.47 3.67
CA VAL A 569 -41.74 18.32 4.61
C VAL A 569 -41.08 19.68 4.89
N TYR A 570 -40.95 20.54 3.87
CA TYR A 570 -40.44 21.90 4.01
C TYR A 570 -41.40 22.85 4.74
N GLU A 571 -42.72 22.65 4.66
CA GLU A 571 -43.72 23.44 5.40
C GLU A 571 -43.85 22.99 6.86
N GLU A 572 -43.65 21.71 7.18
CA GLU A 572 -43.68 21.18 8.55
C GLU A 572 -42.39 21.50 9.34
N GLN A 573 -41.26 21.69 8.67
CA GLN A 573 -40.01 22.15 9.27
C GLN A 573 -39.90 23.66 9.13
N GLY A 574 -40.53 24.38 10.07
CA GLY A 574 -40.63 25.85 10.10
C GLY A 574 -39.37 26.59 9.64
N GLY A 575 -39.55 27.42 8.62
CA GLY A 575 -38.49 28.14 7.92
C GLY A 575 -37.67 29.10 8.80
N GLY A 576 -36.35 28.94 8.72
CA GLY A 576 -35.37 29.95 9.09
C GLY A 576 -34.72 30.52 7.83
N TYR A 577 -34.85 31.83 7.62
CA TYR A 577 -34.09 32.57 6.63
C TYR A 577 -32.59 32.33 6.85
N GLY A 578 -31.91 31.77 5.83
CA GLY A 578 -30.46 31.68 5.79
C GLY A 578 -29.83 33.06 5.56
N ASP A 579 -28.76 33.30 6.29
CA ASP A 579 -27.93 34.50 6.35
C ASP A 579 -27.32 34.86 4.96
N PRO A 580 -27.43 36.11 4.47
CA PRO A 580 -26.83 36.53 3.19
C PRO A 580 -25.30 36.58 3.15
N ASN A 581 -24.61 36.27 4.25
CA ASN A 581 -23.16 36.46 4.40
C ASN A 581 -22.32 35.17 4.49
N GLU A 582 -22.85 34.00 4.13
CA GLU A 582 -21.97 32.84 3.91
C GLU A 582 -21.28 32.93 2.53
N PRO A 583 -19.94 32.91 2.47
CA PRO A 583 -19.25 32.81 1.19
C PRO A 583 -19.50 31.43 0.58
N GLU A 584 -20.04 31.42 -0.63
CA GLU A 584 -20.18 30.22 -1.45
C GLU A 584 -18.85 29.48 -1.52
N THR A 585 -18.77 28.34 -0.81
CA THR A 585 -17.64 27.43 -0.96
C THR A 585 -17.89 26.62 -2.23
N TRP A 586 -17.17 26.96 -3.28
CA TRP A 586 -17.08 26.21 -4.53
C TRP A 586 -16.35 24.88 -4.29
N ALA A 587 -17.02 23.93 -3.64
CA ALA A 587 -16.53 22.57 -3.49
C ALA A 587 -17.54 21.58 -4.07
N ALA A 588 -17.14 21.00 -5.20
CA ALA A 588 -17.61 19.74 -5.78
C ALA A 588 -18.99 19.72 -6.45
N ARG A 589 -19.04 20.27 -7.67
CA ARG A 589 -19.78 19.68 -8.80
C ARG A 589 -18.80 19.46 -9.95
N GLU A 590 -17.75 18.70 -9.67
CA GLU A 590 -16.88 18.08 -10.68
C GLU A 590 -17.07 16.57 -10.49
N GLY A 591 -17.79 15.95 -11.43
CA GLY A 591 -18.14 14.52 -11.34
C GLY A 591 -19.16 14.08 -12.39
N GLU A 592 -19.96 15.00 -12.95
CA GLU A 592 -20.95 14.66 -13.98
C GLU A 592 -20.54 15.07 -15.41
N THR A 593 -19.47 15.85 -15.60
CA THR A 593 -19.10 16.35 -16.95
C THR A 593 -17.96 15.59 -17.62
N ASP A 594 -17.15 14.85 -16.87
CA ASP A 594 -16.01 14.13 -17.42
C ASP A 594 -16.41 12.73 -17.94
N GLU A 595 -17.39 12.06 -17.34
CA GLU A 595 -17.89 10.76 -17.82
C GLU A 595 -18.51 10.87 -19.23
N ASP A 596 -19.29 11.94 -19.48
CA ASP A 596 -19.91 12.21 -20.79
C ASP A 596 -18.87 12.55 -21.88
N LEU A 597 -17.76 13.19 -21.51
CA LEU A 597 -16.70 13.54 -22.44
C LEU A 597 -15.82 12.33 -22.79
N ASP A 598 -15.57 11.46 -21.80
CA ASP A 598 -14.86 10.20 -21.95
C ASP A 598 -15.60 9.25 -22.89
N ASP A 599 -16.91 9.06 -22.69
CA ASP A 599 -17.75 8.25 -23.58
C ASP A 599 -17.80 8.81 -25.00
N MET A 600 -17.78 10.14 -25.16
CA MET A 600 -17.78 10.80 -26.47
C MET A 600 -16.45 10.66 -27.22
N ILE A 601 -15.31 10.75 -26.53
CA ILE A 601 -13.98 10.59 -27.15
C ILE A 601 -13.72 9.12 -27.50
N GLU A 602 -14.06 8.19 -26.60
CA GLU A 602 -13.96 6.75 -26.86
C GLU A 602 -14.84 6.33 -28.03
N SER A 603 -16.12 6.74 -28.04
CA SER A 603 -17.05 6.44 -29.13
C SER A 603 -16.66 7.09 -30.46
N GLY A 604 -16.18 8.35 -30.44
CA GLY A 604 -15.75 9.07 -31.64
C GLY A 604 -14.56 8.42 -32.35
N LEU A 605 -13.54 7.99 -31.59
CA LEU A 605 -12.39 7.26 -32.13
C LEU A 605 -12.78 5.86 -32.62
N LEU A 606 -13.70 5.18 -31.92
CA LEU A 606 -14.27 3.89 -32.34
C LEU A 606 -15.00 4.00 -33.68
N ILE A 607 -15.81 5.04 -33.88
CA ILE A 607 -16.55 5.29 -35.12
C ILE A 607 -15.60 5.54 -36.28
N LEU A 608 -14.54 6.33 -36.08
CA LEU A 608 -13.53 6.58 -37.11
C LEU A 608 -12.74 5.31 -37.48
N ALA A 609 -12.38 4.49 -36.48
CA ALA A 609 -11.72 3.21 -36.71
C ALA A 609 -12.64 2.20 -37.43
N LEU A 610 -13.92 2.12 -37.05
CA LEU A 610 -14.93 1.31 -37.72
C LEU A 610 -15.15 1.76 -39.16
N GLY A 611 -15.20 3.07 -39.43
CA GLY A 611 -15.30 3.63 -40.76
C GLY A 611 -14.11 3.28 -41.65
N GLY A 612 -12.88 3.40 -41.11
CA GLY A 612 -11.65 3.01 -41.80
C GLY A 612 -11.58 1.50 -42.10
N LEU A 613 -12.02 0.67 -41.16
CA LEU A 613 -12.03 -0.79 -41.35
C LEU A 613 -13.16 -1.28 -42.26
N ALA A 614 -14.34 -0.66 -42.22
CA ALA A 614 -15.41 -0.91 -43.17
C ALA A 614 -14.96 -0.55 -44.60
N TYR A 615 -14.23 0.55 -44.77
CA TYR A 615 -13.62 0.92 -46.04
C TYR A 615 -12.59 -0.11 -46.50
N LEU A 616 -11.70 -0.58 -45.63
CA LEU A 616 -10.72 -1.64 -45.98
C LEU A 616 -11.38 -2.98 -46.30
N ALA A 617 -12.42 -3.37 -45.56
CA ALA A 617 -13.21 -4.56 -45.84
C ALA A 617 -13.96 -4.46 -47.18
N TYR A 618 -14.52 -3.28 -47.48
CA TYR A 618 -15.13 -2.97 -48.77
C TYR A 618 -14.13 -3.07 -49.91
N VAL A 619 -12.94 -2.48 -49.76
CA VAL A 619 -11.86 -2.57 -50.75
C VAL A 619 -11.44 -4.03 -50.97
N ARG A 620 -11.26 -4.80 -49.90
CA ARG A 620 -10.91 -6.23 -50.00
C ARG A 620 -12.01 -7.05 -50.68
N GLN A 621 -13.27 -6.80 -50.35
CA GLN A 621 -14.41 -7.50 -50.95
C GLN A 621 -14.51 -7.19 -52.45
N ASN A 622 -14.29 -5.94 -52.84
CA ASN A 622 -14.23 -5.54 -54.24
C ASN A 622 -13.05 -6.18 -54.99
N VAL A 623 -11.87 -6.25 -54.37
CA VAL A 623 -10.69 -6.94 -54.95
C VAL A 623 -10.95 -8.45 -55.10
N GLN A 624 -11.58 -9.11 -54.12
CA GLN A 624 -11.96 -10.51 -54.24
C GLN A 624 -13.03 -10.77 -55.30
N LEU A 625 -13.97 -9.84 -55.49
CA LEU A 625 -14.96 -9.91 -56.56
C LEU A 625 -14.32 -9.73 -57.93
N GLN A 626 -13.35 -8.82 -58.08
CA GLN A 626 -12.58 -8.64 -59.31
C GLN A 626 -11.78 -9.91 -59.66
N LEU A 627 -11.04 -10.48 -58.70
CA LEU A 627 -10.30 -11.74 -58.90
C LEU A 627 -11.21 -12.95 -59.20
N ARG A 628 -12.48 -12.91 -58.80
CA ARG A 628 -13.50 -13.92 -59.17
C ARG A 628 -14.07 -13.69 -60.57
N ARG A 629 -14.17 -12.43 -61.01
CA ARG A 629 -14.57 -12.09 -62.40
C ARG A 629 -13.46 -12.48 -63.38
N GLU A 630 -12.21 -12.16 -63.09
CA GLU A 630 -11.06 -12.57 -63.90
C GLU A 630 -10.92 -14.10 -64.00
N ARG A 631 -11.20 -14.83 -62.90
CA ARG A 631 -11.26 -16.31 -62.94
C ARG A 631 -12.45 -16.88 -63.69
N ARG A 632 -13.56 -16.15 -63.79
CA ARG A 632 -14.72 -16.54 -64.61
C ARG A 632 -14.46 -16.25 -66.09
N GLU A 633 -13.85 -15.12 -66.40
CA GLU A 633 -13.44 -14.74 -67.76
C GLU A 633 -12.37 -15.71 -68.30
N GLN A 634 -11.37 -16.10 -67.49
CA GLN A 634 -10.41 -17.16 -67.86
C GLN A 634 -11.03 -18.57 -67.93
N GLY A 635 -12.16 -18.81 -67.25
CA GLY A 635 -12.89 -20.07 -67.31
C GLY A 635 -13.83 -20.17 -68.52
N ASP A 636 -14.39 -19.05 -68.97
CA ASP A 636 -15.27 -18.95 -70.13
C ASP A 636 -14.48 -18.94 -71.46
N ASP A 637 -13.24 -18.42 -71.46
CA ASP A 637 -12.32 -18.53 -72.62
C ASP A 637 -11.85 -19.99 -72.87
N ALA A 638 -11.87 -20.85 -71.84
CA ALA A 638 -11.54 -22.26 -71.98
C ALA A 638 -12.72 -23.13 -72.51
N GLN A 639 -13.93 -22.58 -72.61
CA GLN A 639 -15.13 -23.30 -73.10
C GLN A 639 -15.49 -23.00 -74.57
N GLN A 640 -14.76 -22.11 -75.28
CA GLN A 640 -15.03 -21.79 -76.68
C GLN A 640 -14.13 -22.49 -77.71
N GLN A 641 -13.28 -23.44 -77.31
CA GLN A 641 -12.48 -24.23 -78.25
C GLN A 641 -12.52 -25.73 -77.96
N GLN A 642 -13.58 -26.41 -78.40
CA GLN A 642 -13.51 -27.84 -78.73
C GLN A 642 -14.36 -28.17 -79.97
N PRO A 643 -13.77 -28.76 -81.02
CA PRO A 643 -14.47 -29.53 -82.03
C PRO A 643 -14.49 -31.04 -81.68
N HIS A 644 -15.62 -31.70 -81.96
CA HIS A 644 -15.81 -33.17 -81.99
C HIS A 644 -15.68 -33.70 -83.44
N PRO A 645 -15.68 -35.03 -83.75
CA PRO A 645 -15.38 -36.24 -82.94
C PRO A 645 -14.55 -37.33 -83.71
N THR A 646 -14.19 -38.44 -83.05
CA THR A 646 -14.06 -39.87 -83.49
C THR A 646 -13.02 -40.58 -82.59
N GLN A 647 -13.06 -41.86 -82.18
CA GLN A 647 -13.95 -43.04 -82.29
C GLN A 647 -13.49 -44.07 -81.22
N GLN A 648 -14.44 -44.84 -80.66
CA GLN A 648 -14.36 -46.25 -80.17
C GLN A 648 -13.53 -46.61 -78.91
N GLN A 649 -14.24 -47.11 -77.86
CA GLN A 649 -14.19 -48.47 -77.24
C GLN A 649 -12.95 -48.71 -76.35
N GLU A 650 -12.99 -49.30 -75.15
CA GLU A 650 -13.95 -50.07 -74.36
C GLU A 650 -13.34 -50.26 -72.95
N GLN A 651 -14.14 -50.67 -71.95
CA GLN A 651 -13.75 -51.26 -70.64
C GLN A 651 -13.11 -50.27 -69.62
N GLY A 652 -13.52 -50.12 -68.37
CA GLY A 652 -14.32 -50.94 -67.47
C GLY A 652 -13.50 -51.18 -66.20
N GLU A 653 -13.51 -50.26 -65.22
CA GLU A 653 -13.06 -50.58 -63.85
C GLU A 653 -13.55 -49.56 -62.80
N GLN A 654 -14.12 -50.09 -61.72
CA GLN A 654 -14.68 -49.38 -60.58
C GLN A 654 -13.58 -48.96 -59.60
N GLN A 655 -13.62 -47.72 -59.09
CA GLN A 655 -12.90 -47.32 -57.86
C GLN A 655 -13.73 -46.35 -56.99
N PRO A 656 -13.48 -46.33 -55.65
CA PRO A 656 -14.52 -46.16 -54.64
C PRO A 656 -14.57 -44.77 -53.97
N ALA A 657 -15.61 -44.59 -53.15
CA ALA A 657 -15.96 -43.38 -52.39
C ALA A 657 -14.86 -42.86 -51.42
N PRO A 658 -14.85 -41.55 -51.09
CA PRO A 658 -13.81 -40.94 -50.26
C PRO A 658 -13.97 -41.24 -48.76
N ARG A 659 -12.86 -41.57 -48.09
CA ARG A 659 -12.76 -41.79 -46.63
C ARG A 659 -12.62 -40.46 -45.88
N GLN A 660 -13.28 -40.38 -44.72
CA GLN A 660 -13.11 -39.33 -43.70
C GLN A 660 -11.72 -39.38 -43.03
N PRO A 661 -11.17 -38.24 -42.55
CA PRO A 661 -9.87 -38.20 -41.90
C PRO A 661 -9.91 -38.71 -40.45
N ASN A 662 -8.85 -39.44 -40.07
CA ASN A 662 -8.69 -40.17 -38.81
C ASN A 662 -8.13 -39.26 -37.69
N PRO A 663 -8.64 -39.26 -36.44
CA PRO A 663 -8.28 -38.29 -35.39
C PRO A 663 -6.96 -38.54 -34.64
N TRP A 664 -6.11 -39.47 -35.10
CA TRP A 664 -4.97 -39.98 -34.30
C TRP A 664 -3.67 -40.16 -35.12
N ALA A 665 -3.27 -39.15 -35.90
CA ALA A 665 -1.95 -39.13 -36.53
C ALA A 665 -0.93 -38.36 -35.65
N PRO A 666 0.28 -38.89 -35.41
CA PRO A 666 1.30 -38.23 -34.61
C PRO A 666 1.92 -37.05 -35.37
N LEU A 667 2.06 -35.90 -34.69
CA LEU A 667 2.72 -34.70 -35.20
C LEU A 667 4.23 -34.97 -35.35
N GLY A 668 4.70 -34.98 -36.58
CA GLY A 668 6.12 -34.94 -36.92
C GLY A 668 6.67 -33.52 -36.78
N ASP A 669 7.91 -33.44 -36.29
CA ASP A 669 8.70 -32.24 -36.12
C ASP A 669 8.97 -31.52 -37.44
N GLU A 670 8.57 -30.25 -37.56
CA GLU A 670 9.37 -29.26 -38.30
C GLU A 670 9.32 -27.88 -37.61
N PRO A 671 10.48 -27.25 -37.33
CA PRO A 671 10.57 -25.89 -36.81
C PRO A 671 10.52 -24.88 -37.96
N ASN A 672 10.07 -23.65 -37.66
CA ASN A 672 10.18 -22.43 -38.49
C ASN A 672 8.97 -21.99 -39.32
N ALA A 673 7.74 -22.18 -38.84
CA ALA A 673 6.58 -21.44 -39.37
C ALA A 673 6.27 -20.12 -38.61
N ALA A 674 6.89 -19.88 -37.46
CA ALA A 674 6.61 -18.70 -36.62
C ALA A 674 7.48 -17.46 -36.91
N ALA A 675 8.44 -17.54 -37.84
CA ALA A 675 9.44 -16.49 -38.03
C ALA A 675 9.17 -15.47 -39.16
N ASN A 676 8.11 -15.63 -39.96
CA ASN A 676 7.85 -14.75 -41.13
C ASN A 676 6.58 -13.91 -41.05
N PHE A 677 5.99 -13.72 -39.85
CA PHE A 677 4.81 -12.85 -39.68
C PHE A 677 5.11 -11.47 -39.03
N LEU A 678 6.38 -11.12 -38.85
CA LEU A 678 6.82 -9.85 -38.23
C LEU A 678 7.64 -8.94 -39.16
N ALA A 679 7.44 -9.05 -40.48
CA ALA A 679 7.95 -8.09 -41.44
C ALA A 679 6.82 -7.67 -42.38
N GLY A 680 5.99 -6.74 -41.89
CA GLY A 680 4.91 -6.12 -42.67
C GLY A 680 3.57 -6.15 -41.97
N LEU A 681 3.46 -5.45 -40.84
CA LEU A 681 2.27 -4.74 -40.36
C LEU A 681 2.67 -3.79 -39.23
#